data_AF-A0A173VTX9-F1
#
_entry.id   AF-A0A173VTX9-F1
#
_cell.length_a   1.000
_cell.length_b   1.000
_cell.length_c   1.000
_cell.angle_alpha   90.00
_cell.angle_beta   90.00
_cell.angle_gamma   90.00
#
_symmetry.space_group_name_H-M   'P 1'
#
loop_
_entity.id
_entity.type
_entity.pdbx_description
1 polymer ?
#
loop_
_entity_poly.entity_id
_entity_poly.type
_entity_poly.pdbx_seq_one_letter_code
_entity_poly.pdbx_strand_id
1 'polypeptide(L)'
;MKHIALLTTLLLSASLQAVEKPYDYVFFENSLMKGDYFYSQAKYTSPSWIKNARHHLPVAGSVAFTPGNSLELTYVSAPGGDWYSEIQYCPVRGNDFFREPSTLSLQVQLRESMNAAALPNIAIRYADSTYTQYLNLRNYLKDTRPGVWHSVSIPLKDFGLNAVNDTNIKKLAAVALRPGTADGNEYTIYLDDIELLPASLPSVSALNAPVLQEAKAYERHIDIKWIPQSKEDIKYYRIYRSFDGVTYQPVAIRRPWMNRYTDFLGEVGKKAYYKVTAVDYALNESNDSQTVSATTYPMTDEQLLDMVQEANFRYYWEGAEPNSGLARENIPGRNDMIATGASGFGIMAIVAGIERGFITREEGVQRFLKITSFLEKADKFHGAVSHFIDGTTGKTVAFFGPKDNGGDLVETSFLFQGLLTARQYFDQENDKEKQIRRSIDSLWKNVEWSWYKQFKDSPYLYWHWSPDQAWVINHKLIGWNETMITYMLAIMGPKYGISPEMYYSGWASQEEYAQEYRADWGRVEDGKMYTNGNTYYGENLKVGVSNGGPLFFIHYSYLGLDPHKFTDKYTNYFENNQKMAKINQRYCIENQGGYVGYGEDCWGLTASDFAWNYQAQEPMPHRDNGTMAPTGALASFPYTPDASMKALRNYYRNYGSFLWGEYGFRDAFNLTVNWVSPLFMGLNQAPVTVMIENYRTNLLWNLFMSHPDVQKGIQKIQSIK
;
A
#
# COMPACT_ATOMS: atom_id res chain seq x y z
N MET A 1 23.45 41.93 55.64
CA MET A 1 23.70 42.16 54.20
C MET A 1 24.90 41.32 53.83
N LYS A 2 24.86 40.31 52.95
CA LYS A 2 24.08 40.12 51.73
C LYS A 2 23.69 38.65 51.57
N HIS A 3 22.47 38.43 51.08
CA HIS A 3 21.95 37.15 50.62
C HIS A 3 22.72 36.68 49.38
N ILE A 4 23.09 35.40 49.33
CA ILE A 4 23.45 34.70 48.09
C ILE A 4 22.27 33.79 47.76
N ALA A 5 21.61 34.10 46.66
CA ALA A 5 20.50 33.37 46.10
C ALA A 5 20.97 32.52 44.92
N LEU A 6 20.42 31.30 44.87
CA LEU A 6 20.00 30.53 43.70
C LEU A 6 21.02 30.17 42.60
N LEU A 7 21.12 28.87 42.29
CA LEU A 7 20.53 28.33 41.05
C LEU A 7 20.49 26.80 41.09
N THR A 8 19.30 26.23 41.23
CA THR A 8 19.00 24.83 40.93
C THR A 8 18.76 24.71 39.43
N THR A 9 19.70 24.12 38.70
CA THR A 9 19.52 23.73 37.30
C THR A 9 18.61 22.50 37.22
N LEU A 10 17.33 22.72 36.89
CA LEU A 10 16.43 21.68 36.39
C LEU A 10 16.90 21.27 34.99
N LEU A 11 17.44 20.06 34.87
CA LEU A 11 17.63 19.38 33.58
C LEU A 11 16.26 18.88 33.11
N LEU A 12 15.51 19.72 32.39
CA LEU A 12 14.44 19.23 31.52
C LEU A 12 15.10 18.49 30.36
N SER A 13 15.09 17.17 30.41
CA SER A 13 15.25 16.34 29.23
C SER A 13 14.02 16.57 28.36
N ALA A 14 14.16 17.39 27.32
CA ALA A 14 13.18 17.44 26.25
C ALA A 14 13.19 16.07 25.56
N SER A 15 12.27 15.20 25.96
CA SER A 15 11.88 14.06 25.15
C SER A 15 11.36 14.63 23.83
N LEU A 16 12.20 14.66 22.80
CA LEU A 16 11.76 14.77 21.42
C LEU A 16 10.88 13.55 21.17
N GLN A 17 9.58 13.68 21.41
CA GLN A 17 8.62 12.71 20.90
C GLN A 17 8.73 12.79 19.38
N ALA A 18 9.04 11.66 18.74
CA ALA A 18 8.93 11.56 17.29
C ALA A 18 7.46 11.81 16.94
N VAL A 19 7.21 12.80 16.09
CA VAL A 19 5.87 13.17 15.63
C VAL A 19 5.79 12.75 14.16
N GLU A 20 4.76 11.96 13.85
CA GLU A 20 4.43 11.59 12.47
C GLU A 20 4.36 12.82 11.57
N LYS A 21 4.93 12.72 10.37
CA LYS A 21 4.95 13.87 9.45
C LYS A 21 3.54 14.14 8.94
N PRO A 22 3.05 15.39 9.03
CA PRO A 22 1.70 15.72 8.58
C PRO A 22 1.63 15.73 7.05
N TYR A 23 0.53 15.19 6.53
CA TYR A 23 0.14 15.34 5.13
C TYR A 23 -0.58 16.67 4.89
N ASP A 24 -0.64 17.10 3.63
CA ASP A 24 -1.70 18.02 3.20
C ASP A 24 -2.98 17.19 2.99
N TYR A 25 -4.15 17.75 3.34
CA TYR A 25 -5.42 17.08 3.07
C TYR A 25 -5.89 17.44 1.66
N VAL A 26 -5.59 16.55 0.71
CA VAL A 26 -5.74 16.78 -0.73
C VAL A 26 -7.02 16.14 -1.26
N PHE A 27 -7.88 16.93 -1.91
CA PHE A 27 -9.06 16.43 -2.64
C PHE A 27 -8.69 15.98 -4.06
N PHE A 28 -7.79 16.72 -4.71
CA PHE A 28 -7.25 16.37 -6.02
C PHE A 28 -5.86 16.97 -6.20
N GLU A 29 -4.94 16.16 -6.67
CA GLU A 29 -3.63 16.61 -7.17
C GLU A 29 -3.42 16.03 -8.56
N ASN A 30 -3.61 14.73 -8.75
CA ASN A 30 -3.56 14.11 -10.06
C ASN A 30 -4.41 12.83 -10.03
N SER A 31 -5.16 12.58 -11.10
CA SER A 31 -5.76 11.27 -11.34
C SER A 31 -4.68 10.31 -11.86
N LEU A 32 -4.54 9.17 -11.20
CA LEU A 32 -3.68 8.08 -11.68
C LEU A 32 -4.29 7.38 -12.90
N MET A 33 -5.62 7.46 -13.07
CA MET A 33 -6.35 6.97 -14.23
C MET A 33 -6.60 8.09 -15.22
N LYS A 34 -6.61 7.76 -16.51
CA LYS A 34 -7.04 8.68 -17.57
C LYS A 34 -8.57 8.67 -17.71
N GLY A 35 -9.11 9.61 -18.48
CA GLY A 35 -10.53 9.64 -18.85
C GLY A 35 -11.40 10.36 -17.83
N ASP A 36 -11.53 9.79 -16.64
CA ASP A 36 -12.39 10.31 -15.56
C ASP A 36 -11.82 10.00 -14.16
N TYR A 37 -12.23 10.80 -13.16
CA TYR A 37 -11.70 10.72 -11.81
C TYR A 37 -12.69 10.05 -10.86
N PHE A 38 -12.36 8.85 -10.39
CA PHE A 38 -13.21 8.04 -9.51
C PHE A 38 -13.72 8.82 -8.28
N TYR A 39 -12.86 9.60 -7.62
CA TYR A 39 -13.20 10.38 -6.43
C TYR A 39 -13.86 11.72 -6.79
N SER A 40 -14.85 11.67 -7.66
CA SER A 40 -15.68 12.83 -8.00
C SER A 40 -17.12 12.43 -8.28
N GLN A 41 -18.03 13.40 -8.19
CA GLN A 41 -19.38 13.30 -8.75
C GLN A 41 -19.60 14.43 -9.75
N ALA A 42 -20.39 14.18 -10.78
CA ALA A 42 -20.89 15.17 -11.74
C ALA A 42 -22.26 14.71 -12.25
N LYS A 43 -23.32 15.44 -11.90
CA LYS A 43 -24.72 15.15 -12.27
C LYS A 43 -25.49 16.43 -12.55
N TYR A 44 -26.57 16.33 -13.31
CA TYR A 44 -27.35 17.50 -13.71
C TYR A 44 -28.84 17.20 -13.89
N THR A 45 -29.62 18.27 -13.87
CA THR A 45 -31.04 18.33 -14.22
C THR A 45 -31.20 19.29 -15.39
N SER A 46 -31.70 18.77 -16.51
CA SER A 46 -31.97 19.54 -17.74
C SER A 46 -32.90 20.75 -17.46
N PRO A 47 -32.71 21.91 -18.10
CA PRO A 47 -31.81 22.19 -19.24
C PRO A 47 -30.34 22.46 -18.90
N SER A 48 -29.95 22.45 -17.61
CA SER A 48 -28.53 22.52 -17.25
C SER A 48 -27.82 21.22 -17.64
N TRP A 49 -26.49 21.28 -17.74
CA TRP A 49 -25.66 20.15 -18.10
C TRP A 49 -24.30 20.24 -17.43
N ILE A 50 -23.69 19.09 -17.16
CA ILE A 50 -22.27 19.00 -16.78
C ILE A 50 -21.66 17.77 -17.45
N LYS A 51 -20.52 17.97 -18.11
CA LYS A 51 -19.76 16.90 -18.75
C LYS A 51 -19.33 15.90 -17.70
N ASN A 52 -19.64 14.64 -17.93
CA ASN A 52 -19.30 13.55 -17.02
C ASN A 52 -19.16 12.23 -17.77
N ALA A 53 -18.42 11.29 -17.17
CA ALA A 53 -18.40 9.89 -17.56
C ALA A 53 -18.85 9.06 -16.36
N ARG A 54 -20.00 8.36 -16.49
CA ARG A 54 -20.60 7.59 -15.38
C ARG A 54 -20.75 8.41 -14.09
N HIS A 55 -21.13 9.68 -14.24
CA HIS A 55 -21.21 10.66 -13.14
C HIS A 55 -19.90 11.01 -12.45
N HIS A 56 -18.74 10.79 -13.08
CA HIS A 56 -17.45 11.31 -12.65
C HIS A 56 -17.00 12.49 -13.52
N LEU A 57 -16.23 13.41 -12.94
CA LEU A 57 -15.58 14.48 -13.68
C LEU A 57 -14.55 13.90 -14.67
N PRO A 58 -14.52 14.40 -15.92
CA PRO A 58 -13.45 14.05 -16.85
C PRO A 58 -12.08 14.54 -16.37
N VAL A 59 -11.04 13.81 -16.76
CA VAL A 59 -9.63 14.13 -16.48
C VAL A 59 -9.00 14.73 -17.72
N ALA A 60 -8.55 15.99 -17.63
CA ALA A 60 -7.87 16.71 -18.69
C ALA A 60 -6.36 16.47 -18.65
N GLY A 61 -5.84 15.61 -19.54
CA GLY A 61 -4.40 15.29 -19.60
C GLY A 61 -3.52 16.30 -20.33
N SER A 62 -4.09 17.30 -21.02
CA SER A 62 -3.34 18.28 -21.82
C SER A 62 -3.12 19.62 -21.12
N VAL A 63 -3.79 19.84 -19.98
CA VAL A 63 -3.77 21.07 -19.21
C VAL A 63 -3.66 20.68 -17.75
N ALA A 64 -2.57 21.04 -17.08
CA ALA A 64 -2.36 20.76 -15.66
C ALA A 64 -1.46 21.85 -15.07
N PHE A 65 -1.67 22.17 -13.79
CA PHE A 65 -0.75 22.96 -12.99
C PHE A 65 0.29 22.03 -12.37
N THR A 66 -0.14 20.97 -11.69
CA THR A 66 0.74 19.85 -11.35
C THR A 66 0.73 18.85 -12.51
N PRO A 67 1.84 18.75 -13.29
CA PRO A 67 1.88 17.96 -14.51
C PRO A 67 1.42 16.51 -14.30
N GLY A 68 0.62 16.05 -15.25
CA GLY A 68 -0.04 14.75 -15.27
C GLY A 68 -1.45 14.93 -15.80
N ASN A 69 -2.31 15.64 -15.06
CA ASN A 69 -3.65 16.04 -15.49
C ASN A 69 -4.32 17.00 -14.49
N SER A 70 -5.41 17.63 -14.93
CA SER A 70 -6.36 18.36 -14.09
C SER A 70 -7.78 17.79 -14.23
N LEU A 71 -8.73 18.26 -13.42
CA LEU A 71 -10.15 17.95 -13.61
C LEU A 71 -10.82 18.93 -14.56
N GLU A 72 -11.56 18.42 -15.54
CA GLU A 72 -12.37 19.21 -16.46
C GLU A 72 -13.76 19.45 -15.87
N LEU A 73 -14.10 20.71 -15.60
CA LEU A 73 -15.44 21.13 -15.25
C LEU A 73 -16.05 21.88 -16.43
N THR A 74 -16.66 21.13 -17.35
CA THR A 74 -17.42 21.68 -18.47
C THR A 74 -18.91 21.62 -18.14
N TYR A 75 -19.60 22.76 -18.14
CA TYR A 75 -20.99 22.86 -17.68
C TYR A 75 -21.81 23.91 -18.42
N VAL A 76 -23.12 23.74 -18.39
CA VAL A 76 -24.15 24.71 -18.78
C VAL A 76 -25.02 24.97 -17.57
N SER A 77 -25.06 26.21 -17.11
CA SER A 77 -26.00 26.66 -16.08
C SER A 77 -27.21 27.29 -16.77
N ALA A 78 -28.30 26.54 -16.97
CA ALA A 78 -29.49 27.03 -17.67
C ALA A 78 -30.63 27.38 -16.70
N PRO A 79 -31.44 28.43 -16.98
CA PRO A 79 -32.62 28.75 -16.19
C PRO A 79 -33.56 27.54 -16.04
N GLY A 80 -33.98 27.24 -14.81
CA GLY A 80 -34.86 26.10 -14.52
C GLY A 80 -34.16 24.73 -14.50
N GLY A 81 -32.86 24.67 -14.77
CA GLY A 81 -32.02 23.48 -14.61
C GLY A 81 -31.10 23.57 -13.40
N ASP A 82 -30.36 22.50 -13.13
CA ASP A 82 -29.35 22.47 -12.07
C ASP A 82 -28.18 21.55 -12.45
N TRP A 83 -27.02 21.76 -11.84
CA TRP A 83 -25.93 20.79 -11.88
C TRP A 83 -25.23 20.71 -10.53
N TYR A 84 -24.59 19.59 -10.29
CA TYR A 84 -23.84 19.35 -9.07
C TYR A 84 -22.56 18.63 -9.42
N SER A 85 -21.46 19.08 -8.83
CA SER A 85 -20.23 18.31 -8.83
C SER A 85 -19.60 18.31 -7.45
N GLU A 86 -18.80 17.29 -7.17
CA GLU A 86 -17.92 17.30 -6.01
C GLU A 86 -16.61 16.60 -6.34
N ILE A 87 -15.54 17.01 -5.64
CA ILE A 87 -14.23 16.37 -5.64
C ILE A 87 -14.03 15.81 -4.25
N GLN A 88 -14.05 14.48 -4.14
CA GLN A 88 -14.03 13.76 -2.88
C GLN A 88 -12.59 13.61 -2.40
N TYR A 89 -12.39 13.74 -1.09
CA TYR A 89 -11.14 13.30 -0.49
C TYR A 89 -10.99 11.80 -0.70
N CYS A 90 -9.84 11.38 -1.22
CA CYS A 90 -9.48 9.97 -1.39
C CYS A 90 -8.91 9.45 -0.06
N PRO A 91 -9.62 8.61 0.71
CA PRO A 91 -9.05 8.05 1.92
C PRO A 91 -7.90 7.10 1.57
N VAL A 92 -6.77 7.28 2.25
CA VAL A 92 -5.58 6.42 2.13
C VAL A 92 -5.25 5.88 3.52
N ARG A 93 -4.96 4.58 3.62
CA ARG A 93 -4.57 3.94 4.88
C ARG A 93 -3.43 4.69 5.56
N GLY A 94 -3.54 4.88 6.87
CA GLY A 94 -2.50 5.56 7.67
C GLY A 94 -2.31 7.06 7.38
N ASN A 95 -3.07 7.66 6.46
CA ASN A 95 -3.10 9.10 6.26
C ASN A 95 -4.07 9.68 7.29
N ASP A 96 -3.54 9.90 8.49
CA ASP A 96 -4.32 10.31 9.68
C ASP A 96 -3.88 11.65 10.27
N PHE A 97 -2.64 12.04 10.00
CA PHE A 97 -2.04 13.27 10.51
C PHE A 97 -1.89 14.26 9.38
N PHE A 98 -2.49 15.44 9.56
CA PHE A 98 -2.53 16.49 8.57
C PHE A 98 -2.08 17.80 9.19
N ARG A 99 -1.61 18.72 8.34
CA ARG A 99 -1.39 20.10 8.77
C ARG A 99 -2.74 20.70 9.11
N GLU A 100 -2.83 21.40 10.23
CA GLU A 100 -4.05 22.15 10.59
C GLU A 100 -4.32 23.22 9.52
N PRO A 101 -5.38 23.07 8.70
CA PRO A 101 -5.57 23.94 7.57
C PRO A 101 -6.37 25.18 7.96
N SER A 102 -6.19 26.25 7.20
CA SER A 102 -7.00 27.48 7.29
C SER A 102 -7.54 27.93 5.96
N THR A 103 -7.12 27.29 4.87
CA THR A 103 -7.52 27.64 3.50
C THR A 103 -7.84 26.40 2.69
N LEU A 104 -8.88 26.49 1.85
CA LEU A 104 -9.03 25.65 0.68
C LEU A 104 -8.27 26.33 -0.46
N SER A 105 -7.18 25.70 -0.91
CA SER A 105 -6.37 26.11 -2.05
C SER A 105 -6.80 25.32 -3.28
N LEU A 106 -6.84 25.98 -4.43
CA LEU A 106 -7.01 25.33 -5.72
C LEU A 106 -6.42 26.19 -6.86
N GLN A 107 -6.02 25.52 -7.93
CA GLN A 107 -5.63 26.13 -9.19
C GLN A 107 -6.83 26.10 -10.13
N VAL A 108 -7.17 27.25 -10.71
CA VAL A 108 -8.30 27.37 -11.64
C VAL A 108 -7.81 27.95 -12.95
N GLN A 109 -8.07 27.26 -14.07
CA GLN A 109 -7.84 27.81 -15.40
C GLN A 109 -9.15 27.89 -16.17
N LEU A 110 -9.45 29.06 -16.72
CA LEU A 110 -10.59 29.27 -17.59
C LEU A 110 -10.18 28.95 -19.02
N ARG A 111 -10.99 28.18 -19.76
CA ARG A 111 -10.71 27.92 -21.17
C ARG A 111 -10.94 29.15 -22.04
N GLU A 112 -12.05 29.86 -21.78
CA GLU A 112 -12.49 31.03 -22.55
C GLU A 112 -12.72 32.21 -21.59
N SER A 113 -12.69 33.43 -22.13
CA SER A 113 -13.16 34.61 -21.39
C SER A 113 -14.64 34.44 -21.05
N MET A 114 -15.01 34.65 -19.79
CA MET A 114 -16.39 34.46 -19.32
C MET A 114 -16.83 35.56 -18.37
N ASN A 115 -18.15 35.69 -18.18
CA ASN A 115 -18.68 36.48 -17.08
C ASN A 115 -18.29 35.78 -15.76
N ALA A 116 -17.54 36.47 -14.90
CA ALA A 116 -17.14 35.93 -13.60
C ALA A 116 -18.35 35.48 -12.75
N ALA A 117 -19.53 36.08 -12.94
CA ALA A 117 -20.76 35.64 -12.27
C ALA A 117 -21.24 34.25 -12.67
N ALA A 118 -20.80 33.72 -13.82
CA ALA A 118 -21.12 32.38 -14.30
C ALA A 118 -20.17 31.30 -13.73
N LEU A 119 -19.08 31.69 -13.06
CA LEU A 119 -18.23 30.76 -12.33
C LEU A 119 -19.02 30.03 -11.24
N PRO A 120 -18.63 28.79 -10.88
CA PRO A 120 -19.33 28.02 -9.88
C PRO A 120 -19.47 28.71 -8.53
N ASN A 121 -20.55 28.37 -7.83
CA ASN A 121 -20.55 28.43 -6.38
C ASN A 121 -19.82 27.20 -5.82
N ILE A 122 -19.09 27.38 -4.72
CA ILE A 122 -18.26 26.35 -4.09
C ILE A 122 -18.62 26.20 -2.61
N ALA A 123 -18.61 24.98 -2.09
CA ALA A 123 -18.83 24.63 -0.69
C ALA A 123 -17.94 23.44 -0.31
N ILE A 124 -17.96 23.05 0.97
CA ILE A 124 -17.44 21.77 1.43
C ILE A 124 -18.62 20.90 1.86
N ARG A 125 -18.69 19.68 1.32
CA ARG A 125 -19.62 18.65 1.77
C ARG A 125 -19.00 17.90 2.94
N TYR A 126 -19.78 17.73 4.00
CA TYR A 126 -19.39 16.92 5.15
C TYR A 126 -19.60 15.43 4.91
N ALA A 127 -18.96 14.59 5.73
CA ALA A 127 -19.10 13.14 5.69
C ALA A 127 -20.55 12.67 5.90
N ASP A 128 -21.35 13.41 6.67
CA ASP A 128 -22.79 13.16 6.88
C ASP A 128 -23.68 13.66 5.72
N SER A 129 -23.06 14.10 4.62
CA SER A 129 -23.71 14.66 3.42
C SER A 129 -24.38 16.03 3.60
N THR A 130 -24.22 16.69 4.73
CA THR A 130 -24.56 18.12 4.87
C THR A 130 -23.50 19.00 4.21
N TYR A 131 -23.76 20.30 4.10
CA TYR A 131 -22.86 21.24 3.41
C TYR A 131 -22.56 22.46 4.28
N THR A 132 -21.38 23.04 4.06
CA THR A 132 -21.13 24.43 4.42
C THR A 132 -22.00 25.37 3.59
N GLN A 133 -21.98 26.66 3.93
CA GLN A 133 -22.52 27.67 3.01
C GLN A 133 -21.77 27.65 1.67
N TYR A 134 -22.47 27.98 0.59
CA TYR A 134 -21.89 28.15 -0.73
C TYR A 134 -21.35 29.56 -0.89
N LEU A 135 -20.18 29.67 -1.52
CA LEU A 135 -19.47 30.91 -1.81
C LEU A 135 -19.32 31.06 -3.32
N ASN A 136 -19.42 32.28 -3.84
CA ASN A 136 -19.19 32.52 -5.25
C ASN A 136 -17.68 32.47 -5.54
N LEU A 137 -17.22 31.54 -6.39
CA LEU A 137 -15.79 31.36 -6.68
C LEU A 137 -15.13 32.65 -7.23
N ARG A 138 -15.90 33.48 -7.94
CA ARG A 138 -15.46 34.80 -8.43
C ARG A 138 -14.90 35.73 -7.35
N ASN A 139 -15.31 35.58 -6.10
CA ASN A 139 -14.84 36.45 -5.01
C ASN A 139 -13.36 36.18 -4.68
N TYR A 140 -12.84 35.03 -5.09
CA TYR A 140 -11.48 34.58 -4.82
C TYR A 140 -10.61 34.53 -6.08
N LEU A 141 -11.21 34.79 -7.26
CA LEU A 141 -10.50 35.00 -8.52
C LEU A 141 -10.34 36.50 -8.78
N LYS A 142 -9.17 37.05 -8.46
CA LYS A 142 -8.83 38.45 -8.76
C LYS A 142 -8.67 38.71 -10.26
N ASP A 143 -8.34 37.66 -11.00
CA ASP A 143 -8.10 37.65 -12.43
C ASP A 143 -8.89 36.50 -13.06
N THR A 144 -9.41 36.74 -14.26
CA THR A 144 -10.26 35.80 -15.01
C THR A 144 -9.79 35.66 -16.47
N ARG A 145 -8.53 36.03 -16.75
CA ARG A 145 -7.91 35.78 -18.07
C ARG A 145 -7.92 34.28 -18.39
N PRO A 146 -8.35 33.87 -19.59
CA PRO A 146 -8.33 32.47 -19.99
C PRO A 146 -6.92 31.97 -20.30
N GLY A 147 -6.74 30.66 -20.32
CA GLY A 147 -5.51 29.99 -20.75
C GLY A 147 -4.33 30.09 -19.77
N VAL A 148 -4.55 30.59 -18.56
CA VAL A 148 -3.54 30.67 -17.49
C VAL A 148 -4.10 30.12 -16.17
N TRP A 149 -3.22 29.54 -15.34
CA TRP A 149 -3.58 29.05 -14.02
C TRP A 149 -3.65 30.19 -13.01
N HIS A 150 -4.76 30.25 -12.27
CA HIS A 150 -5.00 31.20 -11.20
C HIS A 150 -5.00 30.48 -9.86
N SER A 151 -4.10 30.89 -8.97
CA SER A 151 -4.12 30.44 -7.57
C SER A 151 -5.31 31.06 -6.84
N VAL A 152 -6.18 30.20 -6.32
CA VAL A 152 -7.34 30.57 -5.51
C VAL A 152 -7.11 30.09 -4.08
N SER A 153 -7.37 30.96 -3.11
CA SER A 153 -7.31 30.61 -1.69
C SER A 153 -8.58 31.10 -1.00
N ILE A 154 -9.40 30.15 -0.55
CA ILE A 154 -10.65 30.41 0.15
C ILE A 154 -10.44 30.14 1.63
N PRO A 155 -10.47 31.16 2.51
CA PRO A 155 -10.38 30.94 3.94
C PRO A 155 -11.48 29.99 4.43
N LEU A 156 -11.15 28.97 5.23
CA LEU A 156 -12.14 28.01 5.71
C LEU A 156 -13.22 28.66 6.59
N LYS A 157 -12.87 29.75 7.27
CA LYS A 157 -13.82 30.59 8.02
C LYS A 157 -14.95 31.14 7.12
N ASP A 158 -14.69 31.36 5.84
CA ASP A 158 -15.70 31.90 4.91
C ASP A 158 -16.76 30.83 4.61
N PHE A 159 -16.43 29.55 4.75
CA PHE A 159 -17.42 28.45 4.73
C PHE A 159 -18.15 28.28 6.08
N GLY A 160 -17.80 29.07 7.10
CA GLY A 160 -18.30 28.90 8.47
C GLY A 160 -17.62 27.76 9.23
N LEU A 161 -16.46 27.28 8.78
CA LEU A 161 -15.70 26.26 9.48
C LEU A 161 -14.91 26.89 10.64
N ASN A 162 -15.01 26.24 11.80
CA ASN A 162 -14.14 26.50 12.95
C ASN A 162 -12.76 25.85 12.75
N ALA A 163 -11.92 25.81 13.79
CA ALA A 163 -10.62 25.16 13.74
C ALA A 163 -10.71 23.71 13.22
N VAL A 164 -9.91 23.42 12.18
CA VAL A 164 -9.81 22.10 11.56
C VAL A 164 -8.49 21.45 11.96
N ASN A 165 -8.55 20.20 12.39
CA ASN A 165 -7.40 19.38 12.81
C ASN A 165 -7.71 17.89 12.59
N ASP A 166 -6.76 17.00 12.90
CA ASP A 166 -6.88 15.56 12.65
C ASP A 166 -8.19 14.91 13.16
N THR A 167 -8.75 15.42 14.26
CA THR A 167 -9.98 14.86 14.87
C THR A 167 -11.24 15.14 14.05
N ASN A 168 -11.23 16.16 13.18
CA ASN A 168 -12.40 16.61 12.45
C ASN A 168 -12.17 16.81 10.94
N ILE A 169 -10.92 16.83 10.47
CA ILE A 169 -10.58 17.11 9.06
C ILE A 169 -11.19 16.09 8.10
N LYS A 170 -11.23 14.80 8.50
CA LYS A 170 -11.88 13.73 7.72
C LYS A 170 -13.40 13.87 7.61
N LYS A 171 -14.02 14.78 8.38
CA LYS A 171 -15.42 15.17 8.18
C LYS A 171 -15.58 16.02 6.92
N LEU A 172 -14.53 16.68 6.42
CA LEU A 172 -14.54 17.46 5.18
C LEU A 172 -14.38 16.50 4.00
N ALA A 173 -15.49 15.91 3.57
CA ALA A 173 -15.48 14.75 2.68
C ALA A 173 -15.29 15.13 1.20
N ALA A 174 -15.78 16.30 0.76
CA ALA A 174 -15.62 16.72 -0.62
C ALA A 174 -15.69 18.25 -0.79
N VAL A 175 -15.05 18.77 -1.84
CA VAL A 175 -15.28 20.14 -2.34
C VAL A 175 -16.46 20.08 -3.31
N ALA A 176 -17.56 20.72 -2.95
CA ALA A 176 -18.80 20.72 -3.71
C ALA A 176 -18.92 21.96 -4.60
N LEU A 177 -19.46 21.79 -5.80
CA LEU A 177 -19.60 22.83 -6.84
C LEU A 177 -21.03 22.86 -7.37
N ARG A 178 -21.54 24.07 -7.58
CA ARG A 178 -22.90 24.36 -8.05
C ARG A 178 -22.93 25.52 -9.05
N PRO A 179 -24.03 25.68 -9.81
CA PRO A 179 -24.19 26.77 -10.76
C PRO A 179 -23.92 28.13 -10.11
N GLY A 180 -23.20 28.99 -10.84
CA GLY A 180 -23.22 30.44 -10.64
C GLY A 180 -24.49 31.03 -11.26
N THR A 181 -24.32 32.06 -12.09
CA THR A 181 -25.42 32.64 -12.88
C THR A 181 -25.89 31.62 -13.93
N ALA A 182 -27.20 31.40 -13.97
CA ALA A 182 -27.84 30.53 -14.97
C ALA A 182 -28.05 31.30 -16.29
N ASP A 183 -26.98 31.55 -17.04
CA ASP A 183 -26.99 32.31 -18.29
C ASP A 183 -27.19 31.45 -19.56
N GLY A 184 -27.24 30.12 -19.41
CA GLY A 184 -27.45 29.17 -20.50
C GLY A 184 -26.24 28.92 -21.39
N ASN A 185 -25.07 29.51 -21.09
CA ASN A 185 -23.85 29.31 -21.86
C ASN A 185 -23.09 28.07 -21.38
N GLU A 186 -22.34 27.45 -22.29
CA GLU A 186 -21.38 26.41 -21.96
C GLU A 186 -20.04 27.04 -21.57
N TYR A 187 -19.50 26.62 -20.43
CA TYR A 187 -18.17 27.01 -19.96
C TYR A 187 -17.35 25.77 -19.67
N THR A 188 -16.05 25.85 -19.96
CA THR A 188 -15.05 24.91 -19.47
C THR A 188 -14.10 25.63 -18.55
N ILE A 189 -13.97 25.14 -17.32
CA ILE A 189 -12.87 25.48 -16.43
C ILE A 189 -12.12 24.20 -16.03
N TYR A 190 -10.82 24.33 -15.80
CA TYR A 190 -9.97 23.28 -15.30
C TYR A 190 -9.65 23.54 -13.83
N LEU A 191 -9.73 22.51 -13.02
CA LEU A 191 -9.47 22.55 -11.58
C LEU A 191 -8.32 21.61 -11.25
N ASP A 192 -7.34 22.11 -10.52
CA ASP A 192 -6.14 21.36 -10.15
C ASP A 192 -5.66 21.74 -8.74
N ASP A 193 -4.79 20.94 -8.13
CA ASP A 193 -4.21 21.16 -6.79
C ASP A 193 -5.26 21.60 -5.74
N ILE A 194 -6.37 20.86 -5.66
CA ILE A 194 -7.46 21.12 -4.73
C ILE A 194 -7.11 20.51 -3.38
N GLU A 195 -6.77 21.33 -2.40
CA GLU A 195 -6.20 20.87 -1.13
C GLU A 195 -6.44 21.85 0.02
N LEU A 196 -6.35 21.35 1.25
CA LEU A 196 -6.39 22.18 2.44
C LEU A 196 -4.96 22.54 2.87
N LEU A 197 -4.69 23.84 3.00
CA LEU A 197 -3.39 24.37 3.40
C LEU A 197 -3.46 25.19 4.69
N PRO A 198 -2.40 25.18 5.52
CA PRO A 198 -2.29 26.03 6.71
C PRO A 198 -2.21 27.51 6.33
N ALA A 199 -2.64 28.41 7.24
CA ALA A 199 -2.53 29.86 7.02
C ALA A 199 -1.07 30.32 6.82
N SER A 200 -0.15 29.76 7.62
CA SER A 200 1.28 29.94 7.44
C SER A 200 1.80 28.78 6.60
N LEU A 201 2.06 29.04 5.32
CA LEU A 201 2.65 28.05 4.44
C LEU A 201 4.02 27.61 4.98
N PRO A 202 4.32 26.30 5.00
CA PRO A 202 5.66 25.82 5.31
C PRO A 202 6.69 26.51 4.41
N SER A 203 7.75 27.02 5.02
CA SER A 203 8.80 27.73 4.31
C SER A 203 10.12 27.03 4.53
N VAL A 204 11.03 27.15 3.56
CA VAL A 204 12.34 26.52 3.61
C VAL A 204 13.41 27.60 3.66
N SER A 205 14.45 27.38 4.46
CA SER A 205 15.58 28.31 4.58
C SER A 205 16.41 28.39 3.29
N ALA A 206 16.55 27.27 2.59
CA ALA A 206 17.15 27.16 1.27
C ALA A 206 16.42 26.11 0.44
N LEU A 207 16.05 26.46 -0.79
CA LEU A 207 15.39 25.57 -1.74
C LEU A 207 16.41 25.04 -2.75
N ASN A 208 17.01 23.90 -2.42
CA ASN A 208 18.08 23.29 -3.22
C ASN A 208 17.54 22.20 -4.15
N ALA A 209 18.11 22.10 -5.35
CA ALA A 209 17.87 20.98 -6.24
C ALA A 209 18.20 19.64 -5.56
N PRO A 210 17.39 18.59 -5.76
CA PRO A 210 17.78 17.25 -5.32
C PRO A 210 18.95 16.72 -6.17
N VAL A 211 19.74 15.82 -5.59
CA VAL A 211 20.81 15.14 -6.34
C VAL A 211 20.21 13.97 -7.10
N LEU A 212 19.93 14.18 -8.39
CA LEU A 212 19.35 13.17 -9.28
C LEU A 212 20.38 12.11 -9.63
N GLN A 213 20.28 10.91 -9.08
CA GLN A 213 21.38 9.92 -9.08
C GLN A 213 21.54 9.20 -10.42
N GLU A 214 20.44 8.70 -10.99
CA GLU A 214 20.46 7.85 -12.19
C GLU A 214 19.13 7.87 -12.92
N ALA A 215 19.17 7.46 -14.19
CA ALA A 215 18.01 7.01 -14.95
C ALA A 215 18.20 5.53 -15.32
N LYS A 216 17.31 4.67 -14.84
CA LYS A 216 17.31 3.24 -15.11
C LYS A 216 16.17 2.91 -16.05
N ALA A 217 16.50 2.60 -17.29
CA ALA A 217 15.52 2.18 -18.28
C ALA A 217 15.15 0.70 -18.13
N TYR A 218 13.89 0.43 -18.45
CA TYR A 218 13.34 -0.89 -18.71
C TYR A 218 12.63 -0.86 -20.06
N GLU A 219 11.70 -1.78 -20.32
CA GLU A 219 11.08 -1.87 -21.65
C GLU A 219 10.06 -0.77 -21.91
N ARG A 220 9.26 -0.40 -20.91
CA ARG A 220 8.13 0.55 -21.08
C ARG A 220 8.24 1.79 -20.23
N HIS A 221 9.21 1.84 -19.33
CA HIS A 221 9.38 2.98 -18.45
C HIS A 221 10.86 3.27 -18.19
N ILE A 222 11.10 4.47 -17.67
CA ILE A 222 12.38 4.85 -17.08
C ILE A 222 12.12 5.26 -15.64
N ASP A 223 12.90 4.69 -14.74
CA ASP A 223 12.95 5.09 -13.36
C ASP A 223 14.04 6.12 -13.14
N ILE A 224 13.71 7.19 -12.41
CA ILE A 224 14.70 8.13 -11.88
C ILE A 224 14.58 8.18 -10.35
N LYS A 225 15.72 8.34 -9.67
CA LYS A 225 15.78 8.45 -8.21
C LYS A 225 16.72 9.57 -7.79
N TRP A 226 16.44 10.19 -6.65
CA TRP A 226 17.23 11.32 -6.17
C TRP A 226 17.45 11.30 -4.67
N ILE A 227 18.45 12.04 -4.21
CA ILE A 227 18.69 12.28 -2.79
C ILE A 227 18.22 13.71 -2.46
N PRO A 228 17.32 13.89 -1.47
CA PRO A 228 16.96 15.21 -0.95
C PRO A 228 18.18 15.98 -0.45
N GLN A 229 18.27 17.27 -0.80
CA GLN A 229 19.28 18.18 -0.23
C GLN A 229 18.72 19.06 0.89
N SER A 230 17.39 19.17 0.99
CA SER A 230 16.72 19.83 2.10
C SER A 230 16.22 18.78 3.10
N LYS A 231 16.45 19.04 4.40
CA LYS A 231 15.66 18.42 5.48
C LYS A 231 14.32 19.12 5.69
N GLU A 232 14.08 20.17 4.91
CA GLU A 232 13.01 21.16 5.03
C GLU A 232 11.73 20.71 4.33
N ASP A 233 10.63 21.35 4.73
CA ASP A 233 9.25 21.00 4.44
C ASP A 233 8.80 21.51 3.05
N ILE A 234 9.45 21.02 1.98
CA ILE A 234 9.06 21.32 0.59
C ILE A 234 7.68 20.72 0.28
N LYS A 235 6.98 21.27 -0.73
CA LYS A 235 5.66 20.79 -1.14
C LYS A 235 5.75 19.52 -1.97
N TYR A 236 6.59 19.55 -3.02
CA TYR A 236 6.84 18.43 -3.91
C TYR A 236 8.12 18.63 -4.72
N TYR A 237 8.58 17.58 -5.37
CA TYR A 237 9.54 17.63 -6.47
C TYR A 237 8.79 17.73 -7.79
N ARG A 238 9.27 18.57 -8.72
CA ARG A 238 8.75 18.64 -10.09
C ARG A 238 9.73 17.98 -11.03
N ILE A 239 9.22 17.06 -11.85
CA ILE A 239 10.02 16.28 -12.79
C ILE A 239 9.79 16.83 -14.19
N TYR A 240 10.89 17.15 -14.85
CA TYR A 240 10.91 17.57 -16.24
C TYR A 240 11.48 16.46 -17.11
N ARG A 241 10.90 16.30 -18.30
CA ARG A 241 11.37 15.37 -19.32
C ARG A 241 11.64 16.08 -20.64
N SER A 242 12.66 15.62 -21.33
CA SER A 242 12.95 15.98 -22.72
C SER A 242 13.20 14.73 -23.55
N PHE A 243 12.77 14.73 -24.81
CA PHE A 243 13.08 13.66 -25.77
C PHE A 243 14.28 14.00 -26.67
N ASP A 244 14.65 15.27 -26.77
CA ASP A 244 15.78 15.76 -27.58
C ASP A 244 17.00 16.18 -26.73
N GLY A 245 16.83 16.26 -25.40
CA GLY A 245 17.83 16.76 -24.46
C GLY A 245 17.91 18.29 -24.39
N VAL A 246 17.05 19.00 -25.13
CA VAL A 246 17.05 20.45 -25.28
C VAL A 246 15.79 21.05 -24.66
N THR A 247 14.61 20.64 -25.13
CA THR A 247 13.33 21.18 -24.68
C THR A 247 12.75 20.30 -23.59
N TYR A 248 12.63 20.85 -22.39
CA TYR A 248 12.08 20.15 -21.24
C TYR A 248 10.64 20.59 -20.97
N GLN A 249 9.77 19.62 -20.67
CA GLN A 249 8.40 19.85 -20.24
C GLN A 249 8.17 19.18 -18.88
N PRO A 250 7.40 19.80 -17.97
CA PRO A 250 7.02 19.17 -16.71
C PRO A 250 6.12 17.96 -17.00
N VAL A 251 6.43 16.79 -16.46
CA VAL A 251 5.70 15.53 -16.72
C VAL A 251 5.09 14.89 -15.48
N ALA A 252 5.59 15.23 -14.30
CA ALA A 252 5.05 14.75 -13.03
C ALA A 252 5.50 15.63 -11.87
N ILE A 253 4.79 15.50 -10.74
CA ILE A 253 5.30 15.86 -9.43
C ILE A 253 5.39 14.62 -8.54
N ARG A 254 6.25 14.68 -7.52
CA ARG A 254 6.33 13.66 -6.48
C ARG A 254 6.46 14.31 -5.11
N ARG A 255 5.62 13.88 -4.18
CA ARG A 255 5.63 14.37 -2.80
C ARG A 255 6.92 13.92 -2.07
N PRO A 256 7.32 14.58 -0.98
CA PRO A 256 8.62 14.33 -0.32
C PRO A 256 8.80 12.93 0.29
N TRP A 257 7.71 12.19 0.46
CA TRP A 257 7.76 10.77 0.88
C TRP A 257 8.17 9.82 -0.25
N MET A 258 8.28 10.30 -1.50
CA MET A 258 8.70 9.54 -2.66
C MET A 258 9.88 10.23 -3.36
N ASN A 259 11.11 9.78 -3.08
CA ASN A 259 12.33 10.30 -3.71
C ASN A 259 12.64 9.61 -5.05
N ARG A 260 11.58 9.32 -5.80
CA ARG A 260 11.60 8.46 -6.97
C ARG A 260 10.47 8.82 -7.91
N TYR A 261 10.69 8.62 -9.20
CA TYR A 261 9.66 8.76 -10.21
C TYR A 261 9.79 7.67 -11.26
N THR A 262 8.66 7.05 -11.57
CA THR A 262 8.52 6.08 -12.67
C THR A 262 7.81 6.75 -13.83
N ASP A 263 8.54 6.97 -14.93
CA ASP A 263 7.99 7.53 -16.15
C ASP A 263 7.61 6.44 -17.14
N PHE A 264 6.32 6.11 -17.22
CA PHE A 264 5.82 5.10 -18.14
C PHE A 264 5.67 5.69 -19.56
N LEU A 265 6.67 5.44 -20.40
CA LEU A 265 6.71 5.86 -21.79
C LEU A 265 5.81 5.01 -22.70
N GLY A 266 5.61 3.73 -22.38
CA GLY A 266 4.87 2.76 -23.19
C GLY A 266 5.57 2.36 -24.50
N GLU A 267 6.72 2.97 -24.81
CA GLU A 267 7.45 2.84 -26.08
C GLU A 267 8.84 2.23 -25.83
N VAL A 268 9.23 1.25 -26.66
CA VAL A 268 10.55 0.60 -26.65
C VAL A 268 11.50 1.36 -27.57
N GLY A 269 12.79 1.45 -27.21
CA GLY A 269 13.78 2.20 -27.99
C GLY A 269 13.68 3.70 -27.80
N LYS A 270 12.90 4.15 -26.81
CA LYS A 270 12.64 5.56 -26.55
C LYS A 270 13.68 6.11 -25.58
N LYS A 271 14.46 7.08 -26.04
CA LYS A 271 15.36 7.85 -25.19
C LYS A 271 14.61 9.01 -24.54
N ALA A 272 14.86 9.23 -23.26
CA ALA A 272 14.39 10.42 -22.56
C ALA A 272 15.46 10.93 -21.57
N TYR A 273 15.46 12.24 -21.39
CA TYR A 273 16.32 12.99 -20.47
C TYR A 273 15.44 13.58 -19.37
N TYR A 274 15.95 13.59 -18.14
CA TYR A 274 15.23 14.03 -16.96
C TYR A 274 16.06 14.99 -16.13
N LYS A 275 15.38 15.99 -15.58
CA LYS A 275 15.89 16.85 -14.50
C LYS A 275 14.77 17.06 -13.48
N VAL A 276 15.13 17.29 -12.23
CA VAL A 276 14.20 17.41 -11.11
C VAL A 276 14.50 18.70 -10.35
N THR A 277 13.45 19.41 -9.96
CA THR A 277 13.50 20.58 -9.08
C THR A 277 12.72 20.29 -7.80
N ALA A 278 13.06 20.98 -6.72
CA ALA A 278 12.24 21.03 -5.52
C ALA A 278 11.33 22.26 -5.57
N VAL A 279 10.10 22.13 -5.13
CA VAL A 279 9.11 23.22 -5.10
C VAL A 279 8.58 23.37 -3.67
N ASP A 280 8.63 24.57 -3.13
CA ASP A 280 8.10 24.88 -1.80
C ASP A 280 6.59 25.22 -1.84
N TYR A 281 5.98 25.46 -0.69
CA TYR A 281 4.55 25.77 -0.61
C TYR A 281 4.19 27.16 -1.17
N ALA A 282 5.16 28.07 -1.27
CA ALA A 282 4.99 29.35 -1.95
C ALA A 282 5.15 29.22 -3.48
N LEU A 283 5.35 27.99 -3.97
CA LEU A 283 5.55 27.64 -5.38
C LEU A 283 6.84 28.24 -5.97
N ASN A 284 7.80 28.59 -5.12
CA ASN A 284 9.16 28.83 -5.58
C ASN A 284 9.75 27.50 -6.02
N GLU A 285 10.61 27.53 -7.03
CA GLU A 285 11.23 26.36 -7.62
C GLU A 285 12.75 26.46 -7.51
N SER A 286 13.39 25.37 -7.09
CA SER A 286 14.85 25.31 -7.02
C SER A 286 15.47 25.47 -8.41
N ASN A 287 16.80 25.63 -8.44
CA ASN A 287 17.55 25.36 -9.66
C ASN A 287 17.35 23.89 -10.13
N ASP A 288 17.72 23.62 -11.38
CA ASP A 288 17.70 22.27 -11.93
C ASP A 288 18.70 21.34 -11.23
N SER A 289 18.33 20.07 -11.04
CA SER A 289 19.28 18.99 -10.81
C SER A 289 20.19 18.77 -12.03
N GLN A 290 21.20 17.92 -11.87
CA GLN A 290 21.88 17.34 -13.03
C GLN A 290 20.87 16.59 -13.93
N THR A 291 21.13 16.59 -15.24
CA THR A 291 20.34 15.83 -16.21
C THR A 291 20.83 14.39 -16.26
N VAL A 292 19.90 13.43 -16.17
CA VAL A 292 20.15 12.00 -16.43
C VAL A 292 19.35 11.56 -17.65
N SER A 293 19.77 10.49 -18.33
CA SER A 293 19.02 9.96 -19.46
C SER A 293 19.17 8.45 -19.57
N ALA A 294 18.15 7.80 -20.11
CA ALA A 294 18.20 6.39 -20.44
C ALA A 294 17.35 6.11 -21.69
N THR A 295 17.50 4.94 -22.28
CA THR A 295 16.73 4.49 -23.46
C THR A 295 16.06 3.17 -23.14
N THR A 296 14.75 3.10 -23.34
CA THR A 296 14.01 1.85 -23.15
C THR A 296 14.47 0.77 -24.13
N TYR A 297 14.44 -0.49 -23.73
CA TYR A 297 14.93 -1.61 -24.54
C TYR A 297 14.01 -2.83 -24.42
N PRO A 298 13.89 -3.68 -25.46
CA PRO A 298 13.04 -4.87 -25.38
C PRO A 298 13.53 -5.77 -24.25
N MET A 299 12.61 -6.28 -23.43
CA MET A 299 12.94 -7.16 -22.30
C MET A 299 12.45 -8.59 -22.52
N THR A 300 13.28 -9.54 -22.14
CA THR A 300 12.88 -10.93 -21.96
C THR A 300 12.01 -11.09 -20.72
N ASP A 301 11.38 -12.26 -20.58
CA ASP A 301 10.63 -12.57 -19.36
C ASP A 301 11.54 -12.59 -18.13
N GLU A 302 12.77 -13.11 -18.23
CA GLU A 302 13.75 -13.06 -17.13
C GLU A 302 14.07 -11.64 -16.70
N GLN A 303 14.25 -10.71 -17.65
CA GLN A 303 14.46 -9.30 -17.33
C GLN A 303 13.22 -8.66 -16.71
N LEU A 304 12.02 -9.06 -17.14
CA LEU A 304 10.77 -8.61 -16.53
C LEU A 304 10.64 -9.13 -15.09
N LEU A 305 11.04 -10.37 -14.83
CA LEU A 305 11.10 -10.93 -13.48
C LEU A 305 12.11 -10.15 -12.62
N ASP A 306 13.32 -9.89 -13.12
CA ASP A 306 14.32 -9.06 -12.41
C ASP A 306 13.75 -7.69 -12.06
N MET A 307 13.13 -7.01 -13.04
CA MET A 307 12.51 -5.69 -12.84
C MET A 307 11.41 -5.72 -11.79
N VAL A 308 10.49 -6.69 -11.87
CA VAL A 308 9.38 -6.80 -10.92
C VAL A 308 9.89 -7.12 -9.52
N GLN A 309 10.85 -8.05 -9.39
CA GLN A 309 11.47 -8.35 -8.10
C GLN A 309 12.16 -7.13 -7.50
N GLU A 310 12.93 -6.39 -8.31
CA GLU A 310 13.65 -5.20 -7.87
C GLU A 310 12.71 -4.08 -7.45
N ALA A 311 11.68 -3.80 -8.27
CA ALA A 311 10.75 -2.71 -7.99
C ALA A 311 9.99 -2.96 -6.68
N ASN A 312 9.50 -4.18 -6.45
CA ASN A 312 8.86 -4.56 -5.20
C ASN A 312 9.86 -4.57 -4.02
N PHE A 313 11.11 -4.98 -4.23
CA PHE A 313 12.18 -4.94 -3.22
C PHE A 313 12.45 -3.51 -2.72
N ARG A 314 12.37 -2.48 -3.58
CA ARG A 314 12.61 -1.08 -3.20
C ARG A 314 11.73 -0.63 -2.03
N TYR A 315 10.48 -1.11 -1.95
CA TYR A 315 9.59 -0.83 -0.82
C TYR A 315 10.22 -1.17 0.53
N TYR A 316 10.96 -2.28 0.61
CA TYR A 316 11.58 -2.80 1.83
C TYR A 316 13.03 -2.36 2.00
N TRP A 317 13.60 -1.72 0.97
CA TRP A 317 14.97 -1.25 1.01
C TRP A 317 15.05 0.25 1.27
N GLU A 318 14.68 1.05 0.28
CA GLU A 318 14.68 2.52 0.35
C GLU A 318 13.35 3.07 0.92
N GLY A 319 12.25 2.33 0.74
CA GLY A 319 10.94 2.65 1.33
C GLY A 319 10.78 2.22 2.80
N ALA A 320 11.75 1.51 3.37
CA ALA A 320 11.72 1.06 4.75
C ALA A 320 11.66 2.24 5.73
N GLU A 321 11.01 2.04 6.87
CA GLU A 321 11.10 3.01 7.96
C GLU A 321 12.58 3.09 8.41
N PRO A 322 13.20 4.28 8.40
CA PRO A 322 14.66 4.40 8.42
C PRO A 322 15.31 4.01 9.75
N ASN A 323 14.59 4.05 10.87
CA ASN A 323 15.13 3.75 12.21
C ASN A 323 15.18 2.25 12.49
N SER A 324 14.09 1.55 12.21
CA SER A 324 13.95 0.10 12.34
C SER A 324 14.55 -0.66 11.16
N GLY A 325 14.54 -0.06 9.97
CA GLY A 325 14.86 -0.73 8.71
C GLY A 325 13.78 -1.72 8.26
N LEU A 326 12.58 -1.67 8.86
CA LEU A 326 11.47 -2.58 8.62
C LEU A 326 10.41 -1.97 7.69
N ALA A 327 9.45 -2.80 7.28
CA ALA A 327 8.44 -2.45 6.28
C ALA A 327 7.35 -1.58 6.90
N ARG A 328 7.08 -0.42 6.29
CA ARG A 328 5.84 0.32 6.55
C ARG A 328 4.63 -0.52 6.17
N GLU A 329 3.49 -0.24 6.80
CA GLU A 329 2.20 -0.83 6.41
C GLU A 329 1.88 -0.52 4.94
N ASN A 330 1.98 0.75 4.55
CA ASN A 330 1.73 1.22 3.19
C ASN A 330 2.49 2.51 2.89
N ILE A 331 2.71 2.80 1.60
CA ILE A 331 3.31 4.06 1.12
C ILE A 331 2.45 4.63 -0.04
N PRO A 332 1.96 5.88 0.07
CA PRO A 332 2.00 6.76 1.24
C PRO A 332 1.10 6.22 2.35
N GLY A 333 1.51 6.41 3.61
CA GLY A 333 0.86 5.92 4.81
C GLY A 333 1.46 6.56 6.06
N ARG A 334 1.44 5.85 7.19
CA ARG A 334 2.23 6.27 8.36
C ARG A 334 3.73 6.24 8.02
N ASN A 335 4.46 7.28 8.41
CA ASN A 335 5.90 7.37 8.13
C ASN A 335 6.69 6.48 9.08
N ASP A 336 6.21 6.35 10.31
CA ASP A 336 6.94 5.74 11.41
C ASP A 336 6.39 4.36 11.78
N MET A 337 5.14 4.07 11.42
CA MET A 337 4.54 2.76 11.70
C MET A 337 5.00 1.68 10.72
N ILE A 338 5.67 0.66 11.25
CA ILE A 338 5.95 -0.59 10.56
C ILE A 338 4.87 -1.62 10.82
N ALA A 339 4.70 -2.57 9.91
CA ALA A 339 3.84 -3.74 10.05
C ALA A 339 4.70 -5.01 10.11
N THR A 340 4.54 -5.83 11.14
CA THR A 340 5.52 -6.87 11.46
C THR A 340 5.47 -8.06 10.52
N GLY A 341 4.31 -8.52 10.06
CA GLY A 341 4.25 -9.60 9.06
C GLY A 341 4.68 -9.15 7.68
N ALA A 342 4.26 -7.96 7.24
CA ALA A 342 4.82 -7.30 6.05
C ALA A 342 6.35 -7.17 6.12
N SER A 343 6.87 -6.91 7.31
CA SER A 343 8.33 -6.86 7.54
C SER A 343 8.98 -8.23 7.46
N GLY A 344 8.33 -9.30 7.91
CA GLY A 344 8.76 -10.67 7.68
C GLY A 344 8.89 -10.99 6.19
N PHE A 345 7.90 -10.59 5.40
CA PHE A 345 7.94 -10.76 3.94
C PHE A 345 9.06 -9.92 3.34
N GLY A 346 9.17 -8.66 3.76
CA GLY A 346 10.22 -7.73 3.33
C GLY A 346 11.63 -8.21 3.65
N ILE A 347 11.83 -8.83 4.80
CA ILE A 347 13.08 -9.49 5.19
C ILE A 347 13.48 -10.54 4.15
N MET A 348 12.53 -11.35 3.68
CA MET A 348 12.77 -12.37 2.66
C MET A 348 13.01 -11.73 1.28
N ALA A 349 12.29 -10.65 0.96
CA ALA A 349 12.54 -9.88 -0.25
C ALA A 349 13.95 -9.26 -0.25
N ILE A 350 14.46 -8.83 0.91
CA ILE A 350 15.84 -8.34 1.04
C ILE A 350 16.86 -9.46 0.82
N VAL A 351 16.63 -10.64 1.39
CA VAL A 351 17.49 -11.82 1.11
C VAL A 351 17.53 -12.13 -0.38
N ALA A 352 16.37 -12.18 -1.04
CA ALA A 352 16.30 -12.35 -2.49
C ALA A 352 17.03 -11.22 -3.25
N GLY A 353 16.89 -9.97 -2.80
CA GLY A 353 17.57 -8.83 -3.39
C GLY A 353 19.10 -8.87 -3.27
N ILE A 354 19.64 -9.46 -2.20
CA ILE A 354 21.09 -9.71 -2.08
C ILE A 354 21.53 -10.76 -3.10
N GLU A 355 20.82 -11.88 -3.20
CA GLU A 355 21.13 -12.94 -4.18
C GLU A 355 20.99 -12.47 -5.63
N ARG A 356 20.05 -11.56 -5.89
CA ARG A 356 19.87 -10.92 -7.21
C ARG A 356 20.83 -9.77 -7.48
N GLY A 357 21.67 -9.40 -6.50
CA GLY A 357 22.63 -8.31 -6.64
C GLY A 357 22.00 -6.92 -6.75
N PHE A 358 20.77 -6.73 -6.26
CA PHE A 358 20.15 -5.40 -6.15
C PHE A 358 20.86 -4.56 -5.09
N ILE A 359 21.38 -5.23 -4.06
CA ILE A 359 22.25 -4.68 -3.02
C ILE A 359 23.37 -5.67 -2.75
N THR A 360 24.45 -5.21 -2.14
CA THR A 360 25.52 -6.08 -1.67
C THR A 360 25.12 -6.84 -0.41
N ARG A 361 25.78 -7.97 -0.15
CA ARG A 361 25.60 -8.72 1.11
C ARG A 361 25.95 -7.86 2.33
N GLU A 362 26.97 -7.03 2.27
CA GLU A 362 27.36 -6.16 3.39
C GLU A 362 26.28 -5.11 3.71
N GLU A 363 25.67 -4.50 2.69
CA GLU A 363 24.51 -3.62 2.89
C GLU A 363 23.36 -4.39 3.55
N GLY A 364 23.10 -5.62 3.09
CA GLY A 364 22.19 -6.56 3.73
C GLY A 364 22.53 -6.77 5.21
N VAL A 365 23.77 -7.15 5.53
CA VAL A 365 24.23 -7.36 6.91
C VAL A 365 24.01 -6.11 7.77
N GLN A 366 24.33 -4.91 7.27
CA GLN A 366 24.07 -3.67 8.00
C GLN A 366 22.58 -3.44 8.25
N ARG A 367 21.74 -3.73 7.26
CA ARG A 367 20.28 -3.68 7.42
C ARG A 367 19.79 -4.64 8.48
N PHE A 368 20.27 -5.89 8.47
CA PHE A 368 19.83 -6.90 9.41
C PHE A 368 20.31 -6.63 10.83
N LEU A 369 21.51 -6.07 11.03
CA LEU A 369 21.95 -5.60 12.35
C LEU A 369 21.01 -4.52 12.91
N LYS A 370 20.55 -3.59 12.07
CA LYS A 370 19.56 -2.57 12.46
C LYS A 370 18.22 -3.22 12.82
N ILE A 371 17.70 -4.08 11.95
CA ILE A 371 16.43 -4.80 12.14
C ILE A 371 16.44 -5.59 13.46
N THR A 372 17.46 -6.43 13.68
CA THR A 372 17.51 -7.29 14.84
C THR A 372 17.67 -6.49 16.13
N SER A 373 18.49 -5.44 16.11
CA SER A 373 18.65 -4.53 17.26
C SER A 373 17.36 -3.78 17.57
N PHE A 374 16.58 -3.38 16.57
CA PHE A 374 15.26 -2.77 16.77
C PHE A 374 14.29 -3.78 17.42
N LEU A 375 14.18 -4.98 16.85
CA LEU A 375 13.28 -6.01 17.33
C LEU A 375 13.62 -6.50 18.74
N GLU A 376 14.90 -6.51 19.14
CA GLU A 376 15.31 -6.77 20.52
C GLU A 376 14.75 -5.74 21.53
N LYS A 377 14.62 -4.48 21.11
CA LYS A 377 14.13 -3.37 21.95
C LYS A 377 12.63 -3.17 21.90
N ALA A 378 11.99 -3.55 20.79
CA ALA A 378 10.57 -3.34 20.60
C ALA A 378 9.74 -4.05 21.67
N ASP A 379 8.51 -3.60 21.90
CA ASP A 379 7.59 -4.25 22.83
C ASP A 379 7.44 -5.76 22.53
N LYS A 380 7.25 -6.53 23.59
CA LYS A 380 7.04 -7.99 23.52
C LYS A 380 5.84 -8.36 24.37
N PHE A 381 5.03 -9.25 23.83
CA PHE A 381 3.78 -9.71 24.40
C PHE A 381 3.86 -11.21 24.54
N HIS A 382 4.41 -11.67 25.68
CA HIS A 382 4.83 -13.07 25.82
C HIS A 382 5.77 -13.48 24.67
N GLY A 383 6.77 -12.63 24.42
CA GLY A 383 7.77 -12.80 23.37
C GLY A 383 7.29 -12.54 21.93
N ALA A 384 5.99 -12.59 21.66
CA ALA A 384 5.42 -12.19 20.38
C ALA A 384 5.51 -10.67 20.19
N VAL A 385 5.35 -10.22 18.95
CA VAL A 385 5.28 -8.79 18.59
C VAL A 385 3.84 -8.41 18.26
N SER A 386 3.55 -7.11 18.32
CA SER A 386 2.29 -6.56 17.82
C SER A 386 2.27 -6.52 16.30
N HIS A 387 1.08 -6.33 15.73
CA HIS A 387 0.92 -6.10 14.29
C HIS A 387 1.71 -4.86 13.88
N PHE A 388 1.50 -3.74 14.59
CA PHE A 388 2.08 -2.47 14.25
C PHE A 388 3.01 -1.96 15.35
N ILE A 389 4.18 -1.48 14.94
CA ILE A 389 5.17 -0.89 15.84
C ILE A 389 5.61 0.44 15.25
N ASP A 390 5.73 1.46 16.07
CA ASP A 390 6.43 2.68 15.72
C ASP A 390 7.94 2.37 15.63
N GLY A 391 8.48 2.47 14.43
CA GLY A 391 9.87 2.16 14.09
C GLY A 391 10.90 3.08 14.75
N THR A 392 10.46 4.26 15.24
CA THR A 392 11.33 5.21 15.95
C THR A 392 11.47 4.87 17.43
N THR A 393 10.43 4.28 18.03
CA THR A 393 10.36 4.05 19.48
C THR A 393 10.42 2.57 19.88
N GLY A 394 10.06 1.66 18.97
CA GLY A 394 9.82 0.25 19.29
C GLY A 394 8.50 0.01 20.03
N LYS A 395 7.61 1.01 20.13
CA LYS A 395 6.32 0.90 20.81
C LYS A 395 5.20 0.44 19.89
N THR A 396 4.29 -0.35 20.45
CA THR A 396 3.11 -0.83 19.72
C THR A 396 2.18 0.33 19.35
N VAL A 397 1.66 0.30 18.12
CA VAL A 397 0.64 1.23 17.63
C VAL A 397 -0.68 0.46 17.51
N ALA A 398 -1.71 0.89 18.25
CA ALA A 398 -3.03 0.24 18.21
C ALA A 398 -3.86 0.71 16.99
N PHE A 399 -3.34 0.47 15.78
CA PHE A 399 -3.87 1.03 14.52
C PHE A 399 -5.24 0.46 14.15
N PHE A 400 -5.48 -0.83 14.39
CA PHE A 400 -6.78 -1.48 14.17
C PHE A 400 -7.79 -1.24 15.31
N GLY A 401 -7.47 -0.31 16.22
CA GLY A 401 -8.28 0.07 17.34
C GLY A 401 -7.68 -0.36 18.68
N PRO A 402 -8.20 0.17 19.79
CA PRO A 402 -7.54 0.08 21.09
C PRO A 402 -7.48 -1.35 21.67
N LYS A 403 -8.25 -2.29 21.13
CA LYS A 403 -8.22 -3.70 21.55
C LYS A 403 -6.98 -4.43 21.03
N ASP A 404 -6.50 -4.04 19.85
CA ASP A 404 -5.30 -4.60 19.22
C ASP A 404 -4.08 -3.76 19.58
N ASN A 405 -3.75 -3.78 20.87
CA ASN A 405 -2.65 -3.00 21.46
C ASN A 405 -1.57 -3.91 22.07
N GLY A 406 -1.56 -5.18 21.67
CA GLY A 406 -0.69 -6.22 22.21
C GLY A 406 -0.13 -7.10 21.11
N GLY A 407 0.14 -8.36 21.44
CA GLY A 407 0.73 -9.28 20.48
C GLY A 407 -0.28 -9.76 19.47
N ASP A 408 0.15 -9.76 18.21
CA ASP A 408 -0.50 -10.40 17.08
C ASP A 408 0.35 -11.62 16.69
N LEU A 409 -0.18 -12.82 16.93
CA LEU A 409 0.56 -14.06 16.72
C LEU A 409 0.72 -14.39 15.22
N VAL A 410 -0.22 -13.96 14.39
CA VAL A 410 -0.17 -14.21 12.94
C VAL A 410 0.93 -13.35 12.33
N GLU A 411 0.95 -12.06 12.65
CA GLU A 411 2.01 -11.14 12.18
C GLU A 411 3.37 -11.51 12.78
N THR A 412 3.40 -11.96 14.04
CA THR A 412 4.59 -12.56 14.65
C THR A 412 5.07 -13.76 13.82
N SER A 413 4.18 -14.65 13.40
CA SER A 413 4.57 -15.81 12.60
C SER A 413 5.12 -15.44 11.23
N PHE A 414 4.52 -14.44 10.57
CA PHE A 414 5.03 -13.92 9.31
C PHE A 414 6.41 -13.29 9.47
N LEU A 415 6.61 -12.50 10.53
CA LEU A 415 7.92 -11.95 10.90
C LEU A 415 8.96 -13.05 11.09
N PHE A 416 8.64 -14.07 11.89
CA PHE A 416 9.59 -15.14 12.20
C PHE A 416 9.81 -16.11 11.05
N GLN A 417 8.86 -16.29 10.14
CA GLN A 417 9.13 -16.97 8.88
C GLN A 417 10.25 -16.26 8.10
N GLY A 418 10.21 -14.93 8.04
CA GLY A 418 11.26 -14.12 7.45
C GLY A 418 12.58 -14.20 8.21
N LEU A 419 12.56 -14.00 9.52
CA LEU A 419 13.77 -14.00 10.34
C LEU A 419 14.48 -15.36 10.32
N LEU A 420 13.76 -16.47 10.39
CA LEU A 420 14.38 -17.80 10.31
C LEU A 420 14.99 -18.05 8.93
N THR A 421 14.36 -17.57 7.86
CA THR A 421 14.94 -17.57 6.51
C THR A 421 16.26 -16.78 6.48
N ALA A 422 16.26 -15.55 7.01
CA ALA A 422 17.45 -14.70 7.05
C ALA A 422 18.55 -15.27 7.95
N ARG A 423 18.20 -15.90 9.07
CA ARG A 423 19.14 -16.58 9.97
C ARG A 423 19.90 -17.69 9.24
N GLN A 424 19.22 -18.44 8.37
CA GLN A 424 19.84 -19.47 7.53
C GLN A 424 20.69 -18.86 6.41
N TYR A 425 20.31 -17.68 5.91
CA TYR A 425 21.04 -17.00 4.84
C TYR A 425 22.35 -16.35 5.30
N PHE A 426 22.34 -15.72 6.47
CA PHE A 426 23.52 -15.10 7.09
C PHE A 426 24.31 -16.14 7.88
N ASP A 427 24.92 -17.09 7.16
CA ASP A 427 25.63 -18.25 7.70
C ASP A 427 27.15 -18.06 7.81
N GLN A 428 27.71 -16.92 7.43
CA GLN A 428 29.16 -16.75 7.43
C GLN A 428 29.72 -16.64 8.85
N GLU A 429 30.94 -17.13 9.02
CA GLU A 429 31.69 -17.06 10.28
C GLU A 429 32.42 -15.72 10.42
N ASN A 430 31.64 -14.65 10.48
CA ASN A 430 32.08 -13.30 10.83
C ASN A 430 31.23 -12.72 11.98
N ASP A 431 31.75 -11.73 12.69
CA ASP A 431 31.12 -11.22 13.93
C ASP A 431 29.72 -10.65 13.70
N LYS A 432 29.50 -9.98 12.57
CA LYS A 432 28.22 -9.32 12.25
C LYS A 432 27.12 -10.34 11.93
N GLU A 433 27.40 -11.31 11.07
CA GLU A 433 26.45 -12.37 10.76
C GLU A 433 26.21 -13.28 11.97
N LYS A 434 27.24 -13.54 12.77
CA LYS A 434 27.09 -14.25 14.05
C LYS A 434 26.20 -13.48 15.03
N GLN A 435 26.28 -12.15 15.06
CA GLN A 435 25.39 -11.30 15.86
C GLN A 435 23.94 -11.39 15.34
N ILE A 436 23.73 -11.32 14.03
CA ILE A 436 22.40 -11.50 13.41
C ILE A 436 21.82 -12.87 13.82
N ARG A 437 22.56 -13.97 13.62
CA ARG A 437 22.11 -15.32 13.98
C ARG A 437 21.75 -15.42 15.47
N ARG A 438 22.62 -14.91 16.36
CA ARG A 438 22.38 -14.93 17.82
C ARG A 438 21.15 -14.15 18.22
N SER A 439 20.95 -12.98 17.63
CA SER A 439 19.79 -12.14 17.92
C SER A 439 18.50 -12.83 17.49
N ILE A 440 18.46 -13.35 16.26
CA ILE A 440 17.31 -14.07 15.75
C ILE A 440 17.02 -15.33 16.57
N ASP A 441 18.03 -16.15 16.87
CA ASP A 441 17.89 -17.35 17.70
C ASP A 441 17.31 -16.99 19.09
N SER A 442 17.73 -15.85 19.66
CA SER A 442 17.23 -15.37 20.95
C SER A 442 15.80 -14.84 20.88
N LEU A 443 15.45 -14.07 19.86
CA LEU A 443 14.09 -13.60 19.62
C LEU A 443 13.15 -14.79 19.40
N TRP A 444 13.53 -15.71 18.51
CA TRP A 444 12.76 -16.89 18.11
C TRP A 444 12.43 -17.81 19.28
N LYS A 445 13.44 -18.21 20.05
CA LYS A 445 13.24 -19.14 21.18
C LYS A 445 12.37 -18.55 22.29
N ASN A 446 12.23 -17.23 22.33
CA ASN A 446 11.53 -16.52 23.40
C ASN A 446 10.09 -16.15 23.05
N VAL A 447 9.63 -16.37 21.81
CA VAL A 447 8.21 -16.27 21.49
C VAL A 447 7.46 -17.38 22.23
N GLU A 448 6.57 -17.01 23.15
CA GLU A 448 5.82 -17.95 23.96
C GLU A 448 4.58 -18.44 23.22
N TRP A 449 4.75 -19.18 22.12
CA TRP A 449 3.64 -19.68 21.30
C TRP A 449 2.56 -20.40 22.12
N SER A 450 2.97 -21.18 23.12
CA SER A 450 2.07 -21.83 24.07
C SER A 450 1.20 -20.88 24.89
N TRP A 451 1.63 -19.65 25.15
CA TRP A 451 0.82 -18.62 25.82
C TRP A 451 -0.44 -18.33 25.02
N TYR A 452 -0.30 -18.19 23.70
CA TYR A 452 -1.38 -17.87 22.78
C TYR A 452 -2.38 -19.00 22.57
N LYS A 453 -2.25 -20.10 23.30
CA LYS A 453 -3.36 -21.04 23.49
C LYS A 453 -4.47 -20.47 24.36
N GLN A 454 -4.25 -19.35 25.06
CA GLN A 454 -5.14 -18.76 26.08
C GLN A 454 -5.29 -19.60 27.35
N PHE A 455 -5.55 -20.90 27.21
CA PHE A 455 -5.63 -21.86 28.29
C PHE A 455 -4.92 -23.16 27.89
N LYS A 456 -4.46 -23.92 28.90
CA LYS A 456 -3.55 -25.06 28.71
C LYS A 456 -4.11 -26.13 27.76
N ASP A 457 -5.41 -26.40 27.86
CA ASP A 457 -6.09 -27.44 27.10
C ASP A 457 -6.84 -26.88 25.87
N SER A 458 -6.55 -25.64 25.47
CA SER A 458 -7.14 -25.09 24.24
C SER A 458 -6.73 -25.91 23.03
N PRO A 459 -7.70 -26.30 22.17
CA PRO A 459 -7.39 -26.90 20.89
C PRO A 459 -6.94 -25.86 19.86
N TYR A 460 -7.09 -24.56 20.15
CA TYR A 460 -6.76 -23.45 19.26
C TYR A 460 -5.61 -22.59 19.77
N LEU A 461 -4.86 -22.03 18.83
CA LEU A 461 -4.17 -20.77 19.05
C LEU A 461 -5.13 -19.60 18.87
N TYR A 462 -4.81 -18.48 19.51
CA TYR A 462 -5.51 -17.22 19.39
C TYR A 462 -4.62 -16.21 18.69
N TRP A 463 -5.27 -15.37 17.88
CA TRP A 463 -4.61 -14.35 17.09
C TRP A 463 -3.99 -13.28 17.99
N HIS A 464 -4.72 -12.81 19.00
CA HIS A 464 -4.32 -11.64 19.76
C HIS A 464 -4.20 -11.89 21.26
N TRP A 465 -3.26 -11.20 21.90
CA TRP A 465 -3.23 -11.01 23.35
C TRP A 465 -2.86 -9.56 23.67
N SER A 466 -3.72 -8.87 24.40
CA SER A 466 -3.54 -7.50 24.87
C SER A 466 -2.91 -7.46 26.27
N PRO A 467 -1.95 -6.55 26.53
CA PRO A 467 -1.34 -6.41 27.85
C PRO A 467 -2.30 -5.94 28.95
N ASP A 468 -3.36 -5.20 28.58
CA ASP A 468 -4.32 -4.60 29.53
C ASP A 468 -5.76 -5.11 29.35
N GLN A 469 -6.05 -5.79 28.23
CA GLN A 469 -7.37 -6.36 27.93
C GLN A 469 -7.32 -7.88 27.69
N ALA A 470 -6.15 -8.52 27.87
CA ALA A 470 -5.94 -9.95 27.71
C ALA A 470 -6.50 -10.48 26.38
N TRP A 471 -7.50 -11.36 26.43
CA TRP A 471 -8.00 -12.09 25.26
C TRP A 471 -9.25 -11.46 24.65
N VAL A 472 -9.48 -10.15 24.83
CA VAL A 472 -10.75 -9.49 24.47
C VAL A 472 -11.16 -9.63 23.00
N ILE A 473 -10.20 -9.71 22.06
CA ILE A 473 -10.50 -9.95 20.64
C ILE A 473 -10.94 -11.41 20.43
N ASN A 474 -10.37 -12.35 21.18
CA ASN A 474 -10.78 -13.75 21.29
C ASN A 474 -10.88 -14.52 19.95
N HIS A 475 -10.10 -14.11 18.96
CA HIS A 475 -10.14 -14.69 17.61
C HIS A 475 -9.27 -15.94 17.54
N LYS A 476 -9.90 -17.10 17.35
CA LYS A 476 -9.23 -18.39 17.17
C LYS A 476 -8.62 -18.51 15.78
N LEU A 477 -7.43 -19.06 15.70
CA LEU A 477 -6.75 -19.34 14.43
C LEU A 477 -7.28 -20.66 13.86
N ILE A 478 -8.09 -20.59 12.82
CA ILE A 478 -8.80 -21.74 12.23
C ILE A 478 -8.62 -21.67 10.72
N GLY A 479 -7.95 -22.67 10.16
CA GLY A 479 -7.77 -22.81 8.73
C GLY A 479 -9.00 -23.44 8.07
N TRP A 480 -9.14 -23.43 6.75
CA TRP A 480 -8.20 -22.86 5.80
C TRP A 480 -8.28 -21.33 5.76
N ASN A 481 -7.15 -20.65 6.03
CA ASN A 481 -6.94 -19.23 5.82
C ASN A 481 -5.42 -18.96 5.68
N GLU A 482 -4.93 -17.76 5.95
CA GLU A 482 -3.52 -17.38 5.84
C GLU A 482 -2.62 -17.89 6.97
N THR A 483 -3.19 -18.49 8.03
CA THR A 483 -2.52 -18.64 9.34
C THR A 483 -1.82 -19.98 9.57
N MET A 484 -1.59 -20.78 8.51
CA MET A 484 -0.91 -22.07 8.66
C MET A 484 0.46 -21.92 9.31
N ILE A 485 1.27 -20.98 8.83
CA ILE A 485 2.63 -20.76 9.31
C ILE A 485 2.65 -20.37 10.79
N THR A 486 1.57 -19.80 11.31
CA THR A 486 1.40 -19.54 12.75
C THR A 486 1.40 -20.82 13.56
N TYR A 487 0.62 -21.82 13.14
CA TYR A 487 0.65 -23.13 13.78
C TYR A 487 1.97 -23.85 13.54
N MET A 488 2.52 -23.77 12.34
CA MET A 488 3.80 -24.39 12.01
C MET A 488 4.90 -23.87 12.93
N LEU A 489 5.08 -22.56 13.02
CA LEU A 489 6.09 -21.93 13.87
C LEU A 489 5.80 -22.18 15.35
N ALA A 490 4.54 -22.18 15.77
CA ALA A 490 4.19 -22.55 17.13
C ALA A 490 4.62 -23.98 17.48
N ILE A 491 4.53 -24.93 16.56
CA ILE A 491 4.95 -26.33 16.76
C ILE A 491 6.48 -26.49 16.64
N MET A 492 7.11 -25.67 15.81
CA MET A 492 8.56 -25.59 15.63
C MET A 492 9.26 -24.96 16.84
N GLY A 493 8.57 -24.06 17.56
CA GLY A 493 9.08 -23.32 18.72
C GLY A 493 9.87 -24.20 19.69
N PRO A 494 11.18 -23.96 19.89
CA PRO A 494 12.04 -24.92 20.60
C PRO A 494 11.86 -24.91 22.13
N LYS A 495 11.42 -23.78 22.69
CA LYS A 495 11.26 -23.58 24.16
C LYS A 495 9.79 -23.53 24.59
N TYR A 496 8.97 -22.79 23.84
CA TYR A 496 7.55 -22.59 24.12
C TYR A 496 6.66 -23.18 23.02
N GLY A 497 7.12 -24.27 22.42
CA GLY A 497 6.39 -24.94 21.36
C GLY A 497 5.07 -25.54 21.85
N ILE A 498 4.09 -25.61 20.95
CA ILE A 498 2.84 -26.34 21.17
C ILE A 498 2.96 -27.78 20.66
N SER A 499 2.01 -28.63 21.06
CA SER A 499 1.99 -30.01 20.56
C SER A 499 1.61 -30.03 19.07
N PRO A 500 2.18 -30.94 18.26
CA PRO A 500 1.88 -31.00 16.83
C PRO A 500 0.42 -31.34 16.54
N GLU A 501 -0.28 -31.98 17.47
CA GLU A 501 -1.73 -32.25 17.39
C GLU A 501 -2.56 -30.98 17.26
N MET A 502 -2.04 -29.81 17.70
CA MET A 502 -2.72 -28.52 17.51
C MET A 502 -2.90 -28.12 16.05
N TYR A 503 -2.10 -28.68 15.15
CA TYR A 503 -2.37 -28.59 13.72
C TYR A 503 -3.75 -29.15 13.36
N TYR A 504 -4.15 -30.28 13.96
CA TYR A 504 -5.43 -30.91 13.69
C TYR A 504 -6.54 -30.45 14.61
N SER A 505 -6.27 -30.21 15.89
CA SER A 505 -7.29 -29.75 16.83
C SER A 505 -7.68 -28.29 16.63
N GLY A 506 -6.76 -27.46 16.13
CA GLY A 506 -6.95 -26.02 15.97
C GLY A 506 -7.07 -25.62 14.53
N TRP A 507 -5.94 -25.63 13.81
CA TRP A 507 -5.88 -25.21 12.41
C TRP A 507 -6.87 -25.99 11.52
N ALA A 508 -6.79 -27.32 11.55
CA ALA A 508 -7.68 -28.21 10.83
C ALA A 508 -8.83 -28.75 11.70
N SER A 509 -9.25 -27.97 12.71
CA SER A 509 -10.28 -28.38 13.68
C SER A 509 -11.52 -28.93 12.99
N GLN A 510 -12.07 -29.99 13.55
CA GLN A 510 -13.33 -30.61 13.10
C GLN A 510 -14.52 -30.21 13.97
N GLU A 511 -14.30 -29.40 15.01
CA GLU A 511 -15.35 -28.96 15.92
C GLU A 511 -16.41 -28.11 15.21
N GLU A 512 -17.65 -28.17 15.69
CA GLU A 512 -18.78 -27.40 15.16
C GLU A 512 -18.47 -25.89 15.11
N TYR A 513 -17.87 -25.34 16.17
CA TYR A 513 -17.44 -23.94 16.20
C TYR A 513 -16.52 -23.58 15.03
N ALA A 514 -15.57 -24.46 14.68
CA ALA A 514 -14.65 -24.22 13.58
C ALA A 514 -15.33 -24.33 12.21
N GLN A 515 -16.34 -25.20 12.10
CA GLN A 515 -17.18 -25.27 10.91
C GLN A 515 -17.98 -23.97 10.73
N GLU A 516 -18.62 -23.49 11.80
CA GLU A 516 -19.37 -22.24 11.79
C GLU A 516 -18.47 -21.05 11.47
N TYR A 517 -17.28 -20.96 12.08
CA TYR A 517 -16.30 -19.91 11.80
C TYR A 517 -15.98 -19.83 10.30
N ARG A 518 -15.71 -20.98 9.66
CA ARG A 518 -15.39 -21.05 8.23
C ARG A 518 -16.57 -20.67 7.36
N ALA A 519 -17.76 -21.18 7.68
CA ALA A 519 -18.97 -20.86 6.94
C ALA A 519 -19.36 -19.39 7.08
N ASP A 520 -19.09 -18.76 8.23
CA ASP A 520 -19.43 -17.37 8.49
C ASP A 520 -18.62 -16.39 7.62
N TRP A 521 -17.30 -16.57 7.49
CA TRP A 521 -16.52 -15.70 6.61
C TRP A 521 -16.63 -16.11 5.14
N GLY A 522 -16.63 -17.43 4.86
CA GLY A 522 -16.66 -17.98 3.50
C GLY A 522 -18.03 -17.92 2.82
N ARG A 523 -19.09 -17.69 3.61
CA ARG A 523 -20.50 -17.58 3.16
C ARG A 523 -21.04 -18.82 2.45
N VAL A 524 -20.39 -19.96 2.64
CA VAL A 524 -20.74 -21.25 2.05
C VAL A 524 -20.39 -22.38 3.01
N GLU A 525 -21.00 -23.55 2.83
CA GLU A 525 -20.70 -24.74 3.63
C GLU A 525 -19.40 -25.45 3.17
N ASP A 526 -18.97 -25.18 1.95
CA ASP A 526 -17.83 -25.82 1.32
C ASP A 526 -16.55 -25.55 2.10
N GLY A 527 -15.84 -26.61 2.48
CA GLY A 527 -14.61 -26.49 3.25
C GLY A 527 -14.80 -26.18 4.74
N LYS A 528 -16.04 -26.10 5.24
CA LYS A 528 -16.28 -25.92 6.69
C LYS A 528 -15.68 -27.04 7.53
N MET A 529 -15.51 -28.22 6.95
CA MET A 529 -14.84 -29.36 7.59
C MET A 529 -13.31 -29.29 7.50
N TYR A 530 -12.75 -28.11 7.19
CA TYR A 530 -11.38 -27.90 6.74
C TYR A 530 -11.09 -28.54 5.37
N THR A 531 -11.32 -29.85 5.28
CA THR A 531 -11.51 -30.56 4.03
C THR A 531 -12.73 -30.00 3.29
N ASN A 532 -12.63 -29.99 1.97
CA ASN A 532 -13.67 -29.46 1.08
C ASN A 532 -14.25 -30.59 0.22
N GLY A 533 -13.48 -31.10 -0.74
CA GLY A 533 -13.86 -32.19 -1.62
C GLY A 533 -14.71 -31.77 -2.82
N ASN A 534 -15.19 -30.53 -2.89
CA ASN A 534 -15.89 -30.00 -4.07
C ASN A 534 -14.93 -29.75 -5.24
N THR A 535 -15.50 -29.60 -6.43
CA THR A 535 -14.76 -29.36 -7.67
C THR A 535 -15.17 -28.01 -8.26
N TYR A 536 -14.22 -27.09 -8.40
CA TYR A 536 -14.45 -25.78 -8.99
C TYR A 536 -13.63 -25.67 -10.26
N TYR A 537 -14.26 -25.26 -11.36
CA TYR A 537 -13.57 -25.11 -12.65
C TYR A 537 -12.79 -26.36 -13.07
N GLY A 538 -13.26 -27.55 -12.72
CA GLY A 538 -12.60 -28.83 -12.98
C GLY A 538 -11.47 -29.22 -12.02
N GLU A 539 -11.11 -28.37 -11.04
CA GLU A 539 -10.14 -28.70 -9.99
C GLU A 539 -10.84 -29.20 -8.73
N ASN A 540 -10.58 -30.45 -8.35
CA ASN A 540 -11.06 -31.00 -7.09
C ASN A 540 -10.22 -30.48 -5.92
N LEU A 541 -10.81 -29.64 -5.06
CA LEU A 541 -10.14 -28.97 -3.96
C LEU A 541 -10.25 -29.82 -2.69
N LYS A 542 -9.14 -30.38 -2.22
CA LYS A 542 -9.14 -31.30 -1.06
C LYS A 542 -9.33 -30.55 0.25
N VAL A 543 -8.66 -29.42 0.40
CA VAL A 543 -8.71 -28.54 1.58
C VAL A 543 -8.98 -27.12 1.11
N GLY A 544 -9.77 -26.35 1.86
CA GLY A 544 -10.02 -24.95 1.52
C GLY A 544 -11.45 -24.56 1.77
N VAL A 545 -11.68 -23.48 2.50
CA VAL A 545 -13.02 -22.89 2.63
C VAL A 545 -13.42 -22.26 1.30
N SER A 546 -14.70 -22.41 0.93
CA SER A 546 -15.18 -21.98 -0.38
C SER A 546 -14.30 -22.58 -1.48
N ASN A 547 -14.08 -21.87 -2.58
CA ASN A 547 -13.19 -22.30 -3.63
C ASN A 547 -11.71 -21.91 -3.41
N GLY A 548 -11.34 -21.49 -2.19
CA GLY A 548 -9.96 -21.18 -1.79
C GLY A 548 -9.79 -19.94 -0.93
N GLY A 549 -10.80 -19.06 -0.89
CA GLY A 549 -10.72 -17.74 -0.25
C GLY A 549 -9.88 -16.74 -1.06
N PRO A 550 -9.45 -15.63 -0.44
CA PRO A 550 -8.55 -14.68 -1.07
C PRO A 550 -7.21 -15.32 -1.42
N LEU A 551 -6.66 -15.00 -2.59
CA LEU A 551 -5.51 -15.75 -3.09
C LEU A 551 -4.22 -15.59 -2.26
N PHE A 552 -4.12 -14.54 -1.44
CA PHE A 552 -2.99 -14.38 -0.51
C PHE A 552 -2.88 -15.52 0.51
N PHE A 553 -3.95 -16.29 0.73
CA PHE A 553 -3.93 -17.49 1.57
C PHE A 553 -2.88 -18.49 1.11
N ILE A 554 -2.62 -18.59 -0.21
CA ILE A 554 -1.56 -19.45 -0.75
C ILE A 554 -0.20 -18.75 -0.89
N HIS A 555 -0.05 -17.52 -0.38
CA HIS A 555 1.20 -16.77 -0.41
C HIS A 555 1.86 -16.71 0.96
N TYR A 556 1.20 -16.08 1.94
CA TYR A 556 1.86 -15.60 3.15
C TYR A 556 2.48 -16.72 3.99
N SER A 557 1.72 -17.80 4.19
CA SER A 557 2.20 -18.98 4.90
C SER A 557 3.22 -19.81 4.12
N TYR A 558 3.46 -19.47 2.85
CA TYR A 558 4.22 -20.29 1.91
C TYR A 558 5.37 -19.52 1.27
N LEU A 559 5.77 -18.39 1.84
CA LEU A 559 6.95 -17.66 1.39
C LEU A 559 8.23 -18.42 1.76
N GLY A 560 8.26 -19.02 2.94
CA GLY A 560 9.38 -19.78 3.50
C GLY A 560 9.04 -21.26 3.62
N LEU A 561 7.86 -21.59 4.16
CA LEU A 561 7.41 -22.97 4.17
C LEU A 561 7.20 -23.44 2.73
N ASP A 562 7.98 -24.43 2.32
CA ASP A 562 7.87 -25.01 0.98
C ASP A 562 6.63 -25.92 0.91
N PRO A 563 5.57 -25.52 0.18
CA PRO A 563 4.33 -26.28 0.13
C PRO A 563 4.50 -27.64 -0.57
N HIS A 564 5.58 -27.86 -1.33
CA HIS A 564 5.89 -29.18 -1.91
C HIS A 564 6.28 -30.18 -0.83
N LYS A 565 6.91 -29.69 0.24
CA LYS A 565 7.54 -30.49 1.30
C LYS A 565 6.67 -30.59 2.56
N PHE A 566 5.45 -30.06 2.52
CA PHE A 566 4.49 -30.22 3.59
C PHE A 566 3.24 -30.93 3.10
N THR A 567 2.92 -32.06 3.73
CA THR A 567 1.75 -32.88 3.42
C THR A 567 1.16 -33.34 4.74
N ASP A 568 -0.08 -32.94 4.99
CA ASP A 568 -0.83 -33.48 6.13
C ASP A 568 -1.64 -34.72 5.69
N LYS A 569 -2.49 -35.24 6.57
CA LYS A 569 -3.33 -36.41 6.24
C LYS A 569 -4.36 -36.16 5.14
N TYR A 570 -4.56 -34.92 4.71
CA TYR A 570 -5.58 -34.53 3.73
C TYR A 570 -4.97 -34.21 2.36
N THR A 571 -3.90 -33.42 2.30
CA THR A 571 -3.31 -32.98 1.04
C THR A 571 -1.82 -32.62 1.14
N ASN A 572 -1.15 -32.70 -0.01
CA ASN A 572 0.06 -31.94 -0.25
C ASN A 572 -0.33 -30.47 -0.52
N TYR A 573 0.37 -29.52 0.10
CA TYR A 573 -0.03 -28.12 -0.01
C TYR A 573 0.33 -27.49 -1.33
N PHE A 574 1.39 -27.91 -2.02
CA PHE A 574 1.65 -27.38 -3.35
C PHE A 574 0.56 -27.80 -4.34
N GLU A 575 0.12 -29.06 -4.29
CA GLU A 575 -1.01 -29.54 -5.09
C GLU A 575 -2.28 -28.71 -4.83
N ASN A 576 -2.63 -28.52 -3.55
CA ASN A 576 -3.86 -27.83 -3.18
C ASN A 576 -3.81 -26.32 -3.46
N ASN A 577 -2.67 -25.69 -3.16
CA ASN A 577 -2.46 -24.25 -3.41
C ASN A 577 -2.46 -23.96 -4.91
N GLN A 578 -1.84 -24.83 -5.72
CA GLN A 578 -1.90 -24.69 -7.19
C GLN A 578 -3.33 -24.78 -7.71
N LYS A 579 -4.17 -25.64 -7.13
CA LYS A 579 -5.58 -25.71 -7.49
C LYS A 579 -6.30 -24.40 -7.16
N MET A 580 -6.07 -23.81 -6.00
CA MET A 580 -6.66 -22.49 -5.66
C MET A 580 -6.23 -21.40 -6.66
N ALA A 581 -4.94 -21.36 -7.05
CA ALA A 581 -4.46 -20.44 -8.09
C ALA A 581 -5.18 -20.66 -9.43
N LYS A 582 -5.29 -21.91 -9.89
CA LYS A 582 -6.00 -22.27 -11.13
C LYS A 582 -7.49 -21.96 -11.08
N ILE A 583 -8.16 -22.23 -9.96
CA ILE A 583 -9.56 -21.89 -9.71
C ILE A 583 -9.75 -20.39 -9.83
N ASN A 584 -8.89 -19.61 -9.16
CA ASN A 584 -8.96 -18.16 -9.19
C ASN A 584 -8.75 -17.61 -10.62
N GLN A 585 -7.76 -18.12 -11.34
CA GLN A 585 -7.54 -17.78 -12.75
C GLN A 585 -8.76 -18.12 -13.61
N ARG A 586 -9.30 -19.33 -13.49
CA ARG A 586 -10.42 -19.80 -14.33
C ARG A 586 -11.71 -19.03 -14.03
N TYR A 587 -11.96 -18.64 -12.78
CA TYR A 587 -13.03 -17.71 -12.44
C TYR A 587 -12.85 -16.36 -13.15
N CYS A 588 -11.63 -15.80 -13.15
CA CYS A 588 -11.36 -14.52 -13.81
C CYS A 588 -11.46 -14.62 -15.35
N ILE A 589 -11.12 -15.78 -15.93
CA ILE A 589 -11.33 -16.06 -17.36
C ILE A 589 -12.82 -16.15 -17.68
N GLU A 590 -13.60 -16.85 -16.84
CA GLU A 590 -15.04 -16.99 -17.01
C GLU A 590 -15.77 -15.64 -16.82
N ASN A 591 -15.30 -14.83 -15.88
CA ASN A 591 -15.73 -13.46 -15.64
C ASN A 591 -17.26 -13.31 -15.53
N GLN A 592 -17.88 -14.08 -14.63
CA GLN A 592 -19.34 -14.05 -14.43
C GLN A 592 -19.91 -12.65 -14.14
N GLY A 593 -19.09 -11.74 -13.58
CA GLY A 593 -19.47 -10.37 -13.28
C GLY A 593 -19.33 -9.40 -14.45
N GLY A 594 -18.76 -9.84 -15.58
CA GLY A 594 -18.52 -9.00 -16.75
C GLY A 594 -17.56 -7.84 -16.49
N TYR A 595 -16.65 -7.98 -15.52
CA TYR A 595 -15.73 -6.92 -15.13
C TYR A 595 -14.67 -6.66 -16.20
N VAL A 596 -14.34 -5.40 -16.42
CA VAL A 596 -13.49 -4.99 -17.53
C VAL A 596 -12.06 -5.50 -17.33
N GLY A 597 -11.51 -6.13 -18.36
CA GLY A 597 -10.11 -6.56 -18.41
C GLY A 597 -9.81 -7.90 -17.76
N TYR A 598 -10.73 -8.48 -16.98
CA TYR A 598 -10.56 -9.83 -16.42
C TYR A 598 -10.37 -10.86 -17.53
N GLY A 599 -9.47 -11.81 -17.31
CA GLY A 599 -9.10 -12.80 -18.32
C GLY A 599 -7.93 -13.68 -17.89
N GLU A 600 -7.35 -14.38 -18.86
CA GLU A 600 -6.25 -15.30 -18.62
C GLU A 600 -4.99 -14.60 -18.09
N ASP A 601 -4.83 -13.32 -18.45
CA ASP A 601 -3.73 -12.43 -18.13
C ASP A 601 -4.14 -11.29 -17.18
N CYS A 602 -5.32 -11.37 -16.56
CA CYS A 602 -5.75 -10.45 -15.51
C CYS A 602 -6.60 -11.22 -14.50
N TRP A 603 -5.93 -11.74 -13.49
CA TRP A 603 -6.49 -12.66 -12.52
C TRP A 603 -5.76 -12.57 -11.17
N GLY A 604 -6.25 -13.29 -10.17
CA GLY A 604 -5.68 -13.30 -8.84
C GLY A 604 -6.47 -12.45 -7.85
N LEU A 605 -7.78 -12.68 -7.75
CA LEU A 605 -8.61 -12.00 -6.77
C LEU A 605 -8.12 -12.30 -5.36
N THR A 606 -7.79 -11.23 -4.64
CA THR A 606 -7.19 -11.30 -3.31
C THR A 606 -7.47 -10.00 -2.54
N ALA A 607 -7.06 -9.97 -1.27
CA ALA A 607 -7.28 -8.83 -0.41
C ALA A 607 -6.45 -7.60 -0.80
N SER A 608 -7.09 -6.44 -0.74
CA SER A 608 -6.47 -5.13 -0.89
C SER A 608 -7.34 -4.06 -0.23
N ASP A 609 -6.78 -2.86 -0.07
CA ASP A 609 -7.64 -1.70 0.02
C ASP A 609 -8.30 -1.46 -1.35
N PHE A 610 -9.57 -1.06 -1.34
CA PHE A 610 -10.26 -0.46 -2.47
C PHE A 610 -10.63 0.98 -2.12
N ALA A 611 -11.50 1.61 -2.90
CA ALA A 611 -11.66 3.05 -2.86
C ALA A 611 -12.04 3.64 -1.49
N TRP A 612 -12.79 2.89 -0.67
CA TRP A 612 -13.37 3.38 0.58
C TRP A 612 -13.11 2.48 1.78
N ASN A 613 -12.65 1.25 1.56
CA ASN A 613 -12.45 0.25 2.61
C ASN A 613 -11.54 -0.88 2.13
N TYR A 614 -11.04 -1.64 3.10
CA TYR A 614 -10.43 -2.94 2.87
C TYR A 614 -11.47 -3.95 2.37
N GLN A 615 -11.07 -4.78 1.42
CA GLN A 615 -11.90 -5.86 0.90
C GLN A 615 -11.07 -7.13 0.68
N ALA A 616 -11.57 -8.26 1.17
CA ALA A 616 -10.96 -9.57 0.98
C ALA A 616 -11.57 -10.25 -0.25
N GLN A 617 -11.10 -9.88 -1.45
CA GLN A 617 -11.68 -10.40 -2.70
C GLN A 617 -11.36 -11.87 -2.89
N GLU A 618 -12.29 -12.60 -3.50
CA GLU A 618 -12.21 -14.03 -3.77
C GLU A 618 -12.76 -14.31 -5.18
N PRO A 619 -12.45 -15.46 -5.80
CA PRO A 619 -13.05 -15.85 -7.06
C PRO A 619 -14.50 -16.32 -6.89
N MET A 620 -15.33 -15.47 -6.28
CA MET A 620 -16.72 -15.71 -5.93
C MET A 620 -17.54 -14.43 -6.18
N PRO A 621 -18.77 -14.53 -6.71
CA PRO A 621 -19.56 -13.34 -7.07
C PRO A 621 -19.78 -12.34 -5.92
N HIS A 622 -19.92 -12.83 -4.69
CA HIS A 622 -20.19 -12.01 -3.50
C HIS A 622 -18.93 -11.33 -2.90
N ARG A 623 -17.76 -11.60 -3.48
CA ARG A 623 -16.43 -11.09 -3.10
C ARG A 623 -15.65 -10.60 -4.32
N ASP A 624 -16.36 -10.25 -5.38
CA ASP A 624 -15.78 -9.70 -6.58
C ASP A 624 -16.60 -8.48 -7.01
N ASN A 625 -15.91 -7.41 -7.34
CA ASN A 625 -16.50 -6.15 -7.78
C ASN A 625 -15.71 -5.53 -8.95
N GLY A 626 -14.87 -6.32 -9.60
CA GLY A 626 -13.99 -5.86 -10.68
C GLY A 626 -12.63 -5.35 -10.22
N THR A 627 -12.34 -5.37 -8.91
CA THR A 627 -11.04 -4.98 -8.37
C THR A 627 -10.06 -6.14 -8.35
N MET A 628 -8.93 -5.95 -9.03
CA MET A 628 -7.82 -6.88 -9.10
C MET A 628 -6.61 -6.32 -8.37
N ALA A 629 -6.02 -7.12 -7.47
CA ALA A 629 -4.75 -6.80 -6.83
C ALA A 629 -3.63 -7.60 -7.52
N PRO A 630 -2.63 -6.94 -8.15
CA PRO A 630 -1.60 -7.63 -8.94
C PRO A 630 -0.86 -8.72 -8.18
N THR A 631 -0.68 -8.55 -6.86
CA THR A 631 -0.02 -9.54 -5.99
C THR A 631 -0.69 -10.92 -6.07
N GLY A 632 -2.00 -11.00 -6.34
CA GLY A 632 -2.71 -12.27 -6.47
C GLY A 632 -2.09 -13.21 -7.51
N ALA A 633 -2.02 -12.77 -8.76
CA ALA A 633 -1.38 -13.55 -9.82
C ALA A 633 0.14 -13.62 -9.65
N LEU A 634 0.77 -12.51 -9.25
CA LEU A 634 2.23 -12.41 -9.25
C LEU A 634 2.85 -13.22 -8.11
N ALA A 635 2.34 -13.16 -6.89
CA ALA A 635 2.83 -14.03 -5.82
C ALA A 635 2.40 -15.50 -5.99
N SER A 636 1.61 -15.81 -7.03
CA SER A 636 1.28 -17.18 -7.44
C SER A 636 2.27 -17.80 -8.43
N PHE A 637 3.38 -17.13 -8.76
CA PHE A 637 4.38 -17.60 -9.74
C PHE A 637 4.81 -19.07 -9.58
N PRO A 638 5.15 -19.57 -8.38
CA PRO A 638 5.59 -20.96 -8.23
C PRO A 638 4.51 -21.98 -8.55
N TYR A 639 3.24 -21.60 -8.41
CA TYR A 639 2.12 -22.49 -8.61
C TYR A 639 1.68 -22.53 -10.07
N THR A 640 1.64 -21.36 -10.72
CA THR A 640 1.08 -21.19 -12.07
C THR A 640 1.97 -20.27 -12.91
N PRO A 641 3.22 -20.66 -13.20
CA PRO A 641 4.22 -19.76 -13.76
C PRO A 641 3.80 -19.13 -15.09
N ASP A 642 3.18 -19.91 -15.99
CA ASP A 642 2.71 -19.38 -17.27
C ASP A 642 1.58 -18.35 -17.10
N ALA A 643 0.62 -18.62 -16.22
CA ALA A 643 -0.49 -17.72 -15.92
C ALA A 643 -0.03 -16.44 -15.24
N SER A 644 0.88 -16.56 -14.27
CA SER A 644 1.48 -15.44 -13.55
C SER A 644 2.35 -14.59 -14.48
N MET A 645 3.08 -15.22 -15.42
CA MET A 645 3.85 -14.48 -16.43
C MET A 645 2.96 -13.78 -17.45
N LYS A 646 1.83 -14.40 -17.86
CA LYS A 646 0.80 -13.72 -18.67
C LYS A 646 0.30 -12.46 -17.95
N ALA A 647 -0.06 -12.60 -16.67
CA ALA A 647 -0.48 -11.47 -15.86
C ALA A 647 0.59 -10.38 -15.74
N LEU A 648 1.85 -10.74 -15.44
CA LEU A 648 2.96 -9.80 -15.38
C LEU A 648 3.08 -9.00 -16.68
N ARG A 649 3.13 -9.70 -17.83
CA ARG A 649 3.24 -9.04 -19.15
C ARG A 649 2.08 -8.08 -19.38
N ASN A 650 0.85 -8.47 -19.07
CA ASN A 650 -0.32 -7.62 -19.25
C ASN A 650 -0.28 -6.40 -18.32
N TYR A 651 -0.09 -6.62 -17.01
CA TYR A 651 -0.03 -5.58 -16.00
C TYR A 651 1.04 -4.54 -16.33
N TYR A 652 2.19 -4.97 -16.83
CA TYR A 652 3.28 -4.06 -17.19
C TYR A 652 3.09 -3.41 -18.56
N ARG A 653 2.85 -4.20 -19.62
CA ARG A 653 2.89 -3.69 -21.00
C ARG A 653 1.61 -2.96 -21.39
N ASN A 654 0.45 -3.43 -20.91
CA ASN A 654 -0.85 -2.86 -21.28
C ASN A 654 -1.38 -1.89 -20.22
N TYR A 655 -1.21 -2.24 -18.94
CA TYR A 655 -1.76 -1.44 -17.82
C TYR A 655 -0.71 -0.58 -17.11
N GLY A 656 0.56 -0.70 -17.47
CA GLY A 656 1.65 -0.07 -16.73
C GLY A 656 1.59 1.46 -16.68
N SER A 657 0.87 2.12 -17.60
CA SER A 657 0.70 3.58 -17.56
C SER A 657 -0.02 4.09 -16.32
N PHE A 658 -0.83 3.26 -15.66
CA PHE A 658 -1.48 3.59 -14.39
C PHE A 658 -1.08 2.60 -13.29
N LEU A 659 -0.79 1.34 -13.63
CA LEU A 659 -0.55 0.26 -12.68
C LEU A 659 0.91 0.10 -12.27
N TRP A 660 1.87 0.43 -13.14
CA TRP A 660 3.29 0.32 -12.81
C TRP A 660 3.78 1.62 -12.15
N GLY A 661 4.51 1.49 -11.05
CA GLY A 661 5.02 2.62 -10.29
C GLY A 661 6.33 2.33 -9.57
N GLU A 662 6.68 3.25 -8.68
CA GLU A 662 8.04 3.38 -8.12
C GLU A 662 8.49 2.16 -7.32
N TYR A 663 7.53 1.49 -6.66
CA TYR A 663 7.75 0.32 -5.83
C TYR A 663 7.12 -0.96 -6.41
N GLY A 664 7.01 -1.04 -7.73
CA GLY A 664 6.41 -2.16 -8.45
C GLY A 664 5.01 -1.82 -8.93
N PHE A 665 4.12 -2.81 -9.02
CA PHE A 665 2.73 -2.54 -9.34
C PHE A 665 2.03 -1.87 -8.16
N ARG A 666 1.10 -0.95 -8.43
CA ARG A 666 0.18 -0.40 -7.43
C ARG A 666 -0.69 -1.51 -6.87
N ASP A 667 -1.16 -1.30 -5.65
CA ASP A 667 -1.74 -2.37 -4.82
C ASP A 667 -2.97 -3.06 -5.44
N ALA A 668 -3.84 -2.28 -6.08
CA ALA A 668 -5.01 -2.79 -6.76
C ALA A 668 -5.50 -1.84 -7.85
N PHE A 669 -6.31 -2.34 -8.78
CA PHE A 669 -6.99 -1.55 -9.79
C PHE A 669 -8.36 -2.13 -10.13
N ASN A 670 -9.26 -1.30 -10.64
CA ASN A 670 -10.57 -1.70 -11.11
C ASN A 670 -10.91 -0.93 -12.39
N LEU A 671 -10.81 -1.60 -13.54
CA LEU A 671 -11.08 -0.98 -14.83
C LEU A 671 -12.57 -0.70 -15.05
N THR A 672 -13.45 -1.45 -14.40
CA THR A 672 -14.92 -1.29 -14.53
C THR A 672 -15.36 0.08 -14.03
N VAL A 673 -14.75 0.55 -12.95
CA VAL A 673 -15.03 1.85 -12.33
C VAL A 673 -13.91 2.87 -12.56
N ASN A 674 -12.90 2.52 -13.36
CA ASN A 674 -11.75 3.37 -13.68
C ASN A 674 -10.99 3.88 -12.44
N TRP A 675 -10.58 2.96 -11.58
CA TRP A 675 -9.85 3.25 -10.34
C TRP A 675 -8.52 2.49 -10.28
N VAL A 676 -7.52 3.09 -9.64
CA VAL A 676 -6.28 2.42 -9.23
C VAL A 676 -5.87 2.92 -7.85
N SER A 677 -5.28 2.02 -7.06
CA SER A 677 -4.86 2.30 -5.71
C SER A 677 -3.85 3.45 -5.63
N PRO A 678 -4.03 4.40 -4.70
CA PRO A 678 -3.08 5.49 -4.48
C PRO A 678 -1.81 5.02 -3.74
N LEU A 679 -1.76 3.76 -3.29
CA LEU A 679 -0.70 3.25 -2.41
C LEU A 679 -0.01 1.99 -2.96
N PHE A 680 1.12 1.70 -2.35
CA PHE A 680 1.80 0.39 -2.35
C PHE A 680 1.68 -0.21 -0.95
N MET A 681 1.39 -1.50 -0.85
CA MET A 681 1.12 -2.16 0.43
C MET A 681 2.26 -3.09 0.84
N GLY A 682 2.72 -2.98 2.08
CA GLY A 682 3.80 -3.79 2.62
C GLY A 682 3.50 -5.28 2.64
N LEU A 683 2.22 -5.68 2.71
CA LEU A 683 1.82 -7.08 2.60
C LEU A 683 1.87 -7.59 1.16
N ASN A 684 1.73 -6.73 0.15
CA ASN A 684 1.46 -7.16 -1.23
C ASN A 684 2.67 -7.07 -2.16
N GLN A 685 3.70 -6.25 -1.85
CA GLN A 685 4.88 -6.15 -2.72
C GLN A 685 5.87 -7.32 -2.50
N ALA A 686 6.22 -7.64 -1.26
CA ALA A 686 7.25 -8.63 -0.93
C ALA A 686 6.89 -10.04 -1.38
N PRO A 687 5.64 -10.53 -1.22
CA PRO A 687 5.25 -11.82 -1.77
C PRO A 687 5.53 -11.94 -3.26
N VAL A 688 5.44 -10.86 -4.04
CA VAL A 688 5.80 -10.88 -5.46
C VAL A 688 7.30 -11.15 -5.62
N THR A 689 8.16 -10.38 -4.95
CA THR A 689 9.62 -10.61 -5.02
C THR A 689 9.99 -12.02 -4.58
N VAL A 690 9.42 -12.46 -3.45
CA VAL A 690 9.76 -13.72 -2.79
C VAL A 690 9.24 -14.93 -3.56
N MET A 691 8.01 -14.89 -4.04
CA MET A 691 7.43 -16.02 -4.77
C MET A 691 7.96 -16.11 -6.20
N ILE A 692 8.31 -14.99 -6.85
CA ILE A 692 9.12 -15.07 -8.08
C ILE A 692 10.46 -15.75 -7.78
N GLU A 693 11.13 -15.38 -6.69
CA GLU A 693 12.42 -15.99 -6.35
C GLU A 693 12.28 -17.48 -6.04
N ASN A 694 11.25 -17.89 -5.31
CA ASN A 694 10.97 -19.29 -5.07
C ASN A 694 10.68 -20.06 -6.36
N TYR A 695 9.95 -19.47 -7.30
CA TYR A 695 9.76 -20.04 -8.63
C TYR A 695 11.09 -20.22 -9.38
N ARG A 696 11.97 -19.20 -9.35
CA ARG A 696 13.23 -19.20 -10.12
C ARG A 696 14.28 -20.13 -9.52
N THR A 697 14.40 -20.18 -8.20
CA THR A 697 15.54 -20.81 -7.52
C THR A 697 15.18 -21.62 -6.28
N ASN A 698 13.93 -21.57 -5.81
CA ASN A 698 13.50 -22.06 -4.51
C ASN A 698 14.29 -21.46 -3.34
N LEU A 699 14.93 -20.29 -3.50
CA LEU A 699 15.90 -19.76 -2.53
C LEU A 699 15.32 -19.68 -1.12
N LEU A 700 14.20 -18.97 -0.95
CA LEU A 700 13.65 -18.70 0.38
C LEU A 700 13.06 -19.96 1.00
N TRP A 701 12.45 -20.81 0.18
CA TRP A 701 12.04 -22.16 0.57
C TRP A 701 13.20 -23.01 1.08
N ASN A 702 14.29 -23.10 0.33
CA ASN A 702 15.44 -23.91 0.72
C ASN A 702 16.08 -23.38 2.01
N LEU A 703 16.19 -22.05 2.15
CA LEU A 703 16.68 -21.42 3.35
C LEU A 703 15.79 -21.73 4.56
N PHE A 704 14.50 -21.40 4.52
CA PHE A 704 13.59 -21.65 5.65
C PHE A 704 13.52 -23.13 6.01
N MET A 705 13.39 -24.01 5.01
CA MET A 705 13.28 -25.46 5.20
C MET A 705 14.60 -26.12 5.64
N SER A 706 15.73 -25.42 5.56
CA SER A 706 17.00 -25.87 6.14
C SER A 706 17.11 -25.61 7.65
N HIS A 707 16.23 -24.79 8.23
CA HIS A 707 16.27 -24.48 9.65
C HIS A 707 15.95 -25.73 10.50
N PRO A 708 16.77 -26.09 11.51
CA PRO A 708 16.58 -27.33 12.27
C PRO A 708 15.22 -27.45 12.97
N ASP A 709 14.74 -26.36 13.56
CA ASP A 709 13.42 -26.35 14.22
C ASP A 709 12.27 -26.51 13.24
N VAL A 710 12.42 -25.97 12.01
CA VAL A 710 11.43 -26.09 10.94
C VAL A 710 11.30 -27.56 10.54
N GLN A 711 12.42 -28.22 10.26
CA GLN A 711 12.44 -29.64 9.92
C GLN A 711 11.83 -30.51 11.02
N LYS A 712 12.17 -30.23 12.28
CA LYS A 712 11.63 -30.96 13.43
C LYS A 712 10.12 -30.77 13.57
N GLY A 713 9.61 -29.54 13.38
CA GLY A 713 8.18 -29.26 13.42
C GLY A 713 7.40 -29.99 12.33
N ILE A 714 7.91 -29.94 11.10
CA ILE A 714 7.31 -30.65 9.95
C ILE A 714 7.28 -32.16 10.19
N GLN A 715 8.40 -32.76 10.61
CA GLN A 715 8.47 -34.19 10.92
C GLN A 715 7.46 -34.60 12.00
N LYS A 716 7.32 -33.80 13.07
CA LYS A 716 6.33 -34.05 14.12
C LYS A 716 4.91 -34.09 13.56
N ILE A 717 4.51 -33.08 12.77
CA ILE A 717 3.15 -32.99 12.21
C ILE A 717 2.88 -34.15 11.24
N GLN A 718 3.82 -34.42 10.33
CA GLN A 718 3.68 -35.50 9.34
C GLN A 718 3.75 -36.91 9.94
N SER A 719 4.25 -37.06 11.17
CA SER A 719 4.27 -38.34 11.88
C SER A 719 2.96 -38.68 12.58
N ILE A 720 2.04 -37.74 12.70
CA ILE A 720 0.70 -37.97 13.25
C ILE A 720 -0.09 -38.81 12.25
N LYS A 721 -0.55 -39.99 12.71
CA LYS A 721 -1.31 -40.95 11.91
C LYS A 721 -2.80 -40.63 11.87
#